data_AF-A0A7V5ARR9-F1
#
_entry.id   AF-A0A7V5ARR9-F1
#
_cell.length_a   1.000
_cell.length_b   1.000
_cell.length_c   1.000
_cell.angle_alpha   90.00
_cell.angle_beta   90.00
_cell.angle_gamma   90.00
#
_symmetry.space_group_name_H-M   'P 1'
#
loop_
_entity.id
_entity.type
_entity.pdbx_description
1 polymer ?
#
loop_
_entity_poly.entity_id
_entity_poly.type
_entity_poly.pdbx_seq_one_letter_code
_entity_poly.pdbx_strand_id
1 'polypeptide(L)'
;MEAKGEIYYNYVLSVEQAGERFLFQLLTETGRLAAEGGFALPSEYANVDRMLPAFVDVESAPSVIASVENFGKVLYQRVFTSGVKREIERITDVGGIVSISISTRSRRVAALPWEALHDGKEPLIKSGKVLISRTAEKISQAPLSYIETLPRVMIVSLTPPEKEKMIALDKRANMVYNVLKRFEDEGLITLNLAKVENAAGMQHYVNAFSPHILCLVCISAGGGVFLSATEMVTASKIVGALMELRELRCTVLTTPPCEQMSLFDVAWQLVNQGMPSVLARRVVLDEKVERAYLNAFFDSVLKGGRVDVAHHTGCVALMGERSVAYIAPVLFVSSPQPIVLKLSDEQIARQKEDALRRKSASSTGIDRARLLLSLAYHYFSQKRFKQAIEVLNDAVKASEESGDDEGIRRSLALSAACHAETGDLVSASSLLSELLGKYPDKQDILQVYIFDKLGYILLRNGDLHGALNAYREALRLNTIVKEPMFLLTTYLGLGQVFLQLDSLDEAEKTLQQGVDLATQVGNLELACETKMLLATALLRQGLFNEAHQVFISVLNEAKQRNHTNCAAFCHTGAAISSAMKGEDSVAHKHLVEILELFKQSPHPKFNLSALFNLVTLSLKTLAYDEAVYYAMKCQELAAKMGLQEIVEKLRSVLERIKEKVGNEIFALYLSSTTERMSHESQ
;
A
#
# COMPACT_ATOMS: atom_id res chain seq x y z
N MET A 1 4.97 -22.12 9.33
CA MET A 1 5.99 -21.29 8.68
C MET A 1 5.97 -19.95 9.39
N GLU A 2 6.95 -19.70 10.26
CA GLU A 2 7.16 -18.36 10.81
C GLU A 2 7.41 -17.41 9.64
N ALA A 3 6.65 -16.30 9.57
CA ALA A 3 6.92 -15.25 8.60
C ALA A 3 8.37 -14.79 8.81
N LYS A 4 9.25 -15.00 7.83
CA LYS A 4 10.60 -14.43 7.83
C LYS A 4 10.43 -12.92 8.00
N GLY A 5 10.71 -12.40 9.19
CA GLY A 5 10.69 -10.97 9.45
C GLY A 5 11.70 -10.27 8.54
N GLU A 6 11.42 -9.02 8.18
CA GLU A 6 12.40 -8.17 7.50
C GLU A 6 13.68 -8.09 8.34
N ILE A 7 14.83 -8.35 7.71
CA ILE A 7 16.12 -8.31 8.38
C ILE A 7 16.66 -6.87 8.29
N TYR A 8 16.78 -6.22 9.44
CA TYR A 8 17.32 -4.87 9.56
C TYR A 8 18.79 -4.92 9.96
N TYR A 9 19.61 -4.12 9.27
CA TYR A 9 21.02 -3.93 9.59
C TYR A 9 21.21 -2.53 10.17
N ASN A 10 21.42 -2.46 11.49
CA ASN A 10 21.53 -1.20 12.22
C ASN A 10 22.97 -0.66 12.17
N TYR A 11 23.11 0.58 11.71
CA TYR A 11 24.36 1.34 11.70
C TYR A 11 24.20 2.67 12.43
N VAL A 12 25.27 3.11 13.08
CA VAL A 12 25.37 4.44 13.67
C VAL A 12 26.39 5.24 12.86
N LEU A 13 25.93 6.32 12.24
CA LEU A 13 26.81 7.31 11.61
C LEU A 13 27.13 8.39 12.65
N SER A 14 28.24 8.21 13.35
CA SER A 14 28.75 9.21 14.30
C SER A 14 29.38 10.35 13.52
N VAL A 15 28.89 11.58 13.69
CA VAL A 15 29.37 12.76 12.94
C VAL A 15 29.75 13.88 13.91
N GLU A 16 31.03 14.26 13.89
CA GLU A 16 31.60 15.32 14.71
C GLU A 16 31.98 16.52 13.84
N GLN A 17 31.82 17.73 14.39
CA GLN A 17 32.22 18.95 13.71
C GLN A 17 33.66 19.32 14.10
N ALA A 18 34.55 19.40 13.11
CA ALA A 18 35.94 19.81 13.24
C ALA A 18 36.19 21.07 12.39
N GLY A 19 35.89 22.25 12.96
CA GLY A 19 35.93 23.53 12.24
C GLY A 19 34.84 23.62 11.17
N GLU A 20 35.25 23.86 9.91
CA GLU A 20 34.37 23.90 8.72
C GLU A 20 34.15 22.51 8.08
N ARG A 21 34.80 21.46 8.60
CA ARG A 21 34.63 20.09 8.13
C ARG A 21 33.87 19.26 9.16
N PHE A 22 33.23 18.20 8.67
CA PHE A 22 32.58 17.18 9.46
C PHE A 22 33.36 15.88 9.29
N LEU A 23 33.74 15.26 10.40
CA LEU A 23 34.35 13.94 10.42
C LEU A 23 33.28 12.92 10.78
N PHE A 24 33.28 11.76 10.13
CA PHE A 24 32.31 10.72 10.41
C PHE A 24 32.93 9.34 10.54
N GLN A 25 32.30 8.52 11.38
CA GLN A 25 32.54 7.10 11.55
C GLN A 25 31.22 6.34 11.41
N LEU A 26 31.20 5.36 10.52
CA LEU A 26 30.10 4.42 10.35
C LEU A 26 30.39 3.19 11.20
N LEU A 27 29.58 2.97 12.23
CA LEU A 27 29.72 1.89 13.20
C LEU A 27 28.59 0.87 13.00
N THR A 28 28.89 -0.42 13.11
CA THR A 28 27.87 -1.48 13.20
C THR A 28 27.15 -1.43 14.55
N GLU A 29 26.06 -2.18 14.69
CA GLU A 29 25.36 -2.39 15.98
C GLU A 29 26.28 -2.89 17.11
N THR A 30 27.31 -3.66 16.78
CA THR A 30 28.34 -4.14 17.72
C THR A 30 29.42 -3.12 18.05
N GLY A 31 29.34 -1.90 17.49
CA GLY A 31 30.33 -0.84 17.66
C GLY A 31 31.59 -1.00 16.79
N ARG A 32 31.63 -1.96 15.85
CA ARG A 32 32.76 -2.14 14.95
C ARG A 32 32.78 -1.03 13.89
N LEU A 33 33.96 -0.45 13.64
CA LEU A 33 34.16 0.49 12.55
C LEU A 33 34.02 -0.19 11.18
N ALA A 34 33.03 0.25 10.40
CA ALA A 34 32.78 -0.22 9.04
C ALA A 34 33.41 0.71 8.00
N ALA A 35 33.32 2.03 8.22
CA ALA A 35 33.94 3.04 7.36
C ALA A 35 34.16 4.33 8.16
N GLU A 36 35.08 5.18 7.68
CA GLU A 36 35.27 6.52 8.22
C GLU A 36 35.60 7.50 7.09
N GLY A 37 35.44 8.78 7.36
CA GLY A 37 35.75 9.81 6.40
C GLY A 37 35.48 11.20 6.93
N GLY A 38 35.47 12.17 6.03
CA GLY A 38 35.08 13.52 6.38
C GLY A 38 34.63 14.31 5.16
N PHE A 39 33.68 15.21 5.37
CA PHE A 39 33.12 16.06 4.34
C PHE A 39 33.08 17.52 4.77
N ALA A 40 33.01 18.40 3.77
CA ALA A 40 32.64 19.79 3.94
C ALA A 40 31.41 20.05 3.08
N LEU A 41 30.55 20.97 3.50
CA LEU A 41 29.46 21.45 2.66
C LEU A 41 29.90 22.74 1.94
N PRO A 42 29.50 22.94 0.67
CA PRO A 42 29.64 24.22 0.00
C PRO A 42 29.09 25.38 0.84
N SER A 43 29.71 26.57 0.73
CA SER A 43 29.33 27.76 1.51
C SER A 43 27.88 28.21 1.29
N GLU A 44 27.31 27.93 0.12
CA GLU A 44 25.89 28.14 -0.19
C GLU A 44 24.94 27.35 0.73
N TYR A 45 25.39 26.24 1.32
CA TYR A 45 24.63 25.44 2.29
C TYR A 45 25.03 25.71 3.75
N ALA A 46 25.75 26.80 4.02
CA ALA A 46 26.14 27.16 5.40
C ALA A 46 24.92 27.36 6.32
N ASN A 47 23.79 27.80 5.75
CA ASN A 47 22.51 27.94 6.45
C ASN A 47 21.41 27.15 5.72
N VAL A 48 21.35 25.86 6.02
CA VAL A 48 20.39 24.91 5.41
C VAL A 48 18.94 25.29 5.67
N ASP A 49 18.63 25.94 6.79
CA ASP A 49 17.27 26.40 7.09
C ASP A 49 16.77 27.46 6.08
N ARG A 50 17.67 28.20 5.41
CA ARG A 50 17.31 29.14 4.32
C ARG A 50 17.01 28.45 2.99
N MET A 51 17.55 27.26 2.78
CA MET A 51 17.32 26.47 1.56
C MET A 51 15.94 25.81 1.59
N LEU A 52 15.48 25.45 2.78
CA LEU A 52 14.24 24.73 2.97
C LEU A 52 13.04 25.67 2.83
N PRO A 53 11.95 25.22 2.19
CA PRO A 53 10.74 26.00 2.11
C PRO A 53 10.17 26.23 3.51
N ALA A 54 9.58 27.40 3.72
CA ALA A 54 8.87 27.75 4.94
C ALA A 54 7.59 26.90 5.15
N PHE A 55 6.96 26.56 4.03
CA PHE A 55 5.70 25.83 3.94
C PHE A 55 5.73 24.94 2.69
N VAL A 56 5.23 23.72 2.79
CA VAL A 56 5.10 22.78 1.67
C VAL A 56 3.65 22.34 1.53
N ASP A 57 3.09 22.62 0.35
CA ASP A 57 1.77 22.15 -0.06
C ASP A 57 1.89 20.79 -0.78
N VAL A 58 0.80 20.33 -1.41
CA VAL A 58 0.75 19.14 -2.26
C VAL A 58 1.81 19.20 -3.37
N GLU A 59 2.05 20.38 -3.94
CA GLU A 59 3.11 20.62 -4.93
C GLU A 59 4.12 21.66 -4.42
N SER A 60 5.38 21.49 -4.84
CA SER A 60 6.51 22.36 -4.55
C SER A 60 7.00 23.06 -5.81
N ALA A 61 7.50 24.28 -5.66
CA ALA A 61 8.06 25.03 -6.78
C ALA A 61 9.25 24.28 -7.42
N PRO A 62 9.40 24.27 -8.76
CA PRO A 62 10.47 23.55 -9.44
C PRO A 62 11.89 23.93 -8.96
N SER A 63 12.10 25.20 -8.58
CA SER A 63 13.36 25.67 -8.01
C SER A 63 13.68 25.05 -6.65
N VAL A 64 12.66 24.84 -5.81
CA VAL A 64 12.80 24.20 -4.50
C VAL A 64 13.12 22.71 -4.68
N ILE A 65 12.43 22.04 -5.61
CA ILE A 65 12.69 20.63 -5.96
C ILE A 65 14.15 20.47 -6.41
N ALA A 66 14.58 21.27 -7.39
CA ALA A 66 15.95 21.22 -7.90
C ALA A 66 16.99 21.52 -6.80
N SER A 67 16.71 22.46 -5.90
CA SER A 67 17.62 22.79 -4.79
C SER A 67 17.75 21.63 -3.79
N VAL A 68 16.64 21.01 -3.39
CA VAL A 68 16.64 19.87 -2.46
C VAL A 68 17.33 18.66 -3.10
N GLU A 69 17.05 18.39 -4.37
CA GLU A 69 17.65 17.30 -5.13
C GLU A 69 19.17 17.49 -5.27
N ASN A 70 19.61 18.69 -5.66
CA ASN A 70 21.03 19.01 -5.79
C ASN A 70 21.76 18.88 -4.45
N PHE A 71 21.18 19.41 -3.36
CA PHE A 71 21.72 19.22 -2.02
C PHE A 71 21.82 17.75 -1.66
N GLY A 72 20.77 16.97 -1.93
CA GLY A 72 20.71 15.53 -1.70
C GLY A 72 21.84 14.76 -2.38
N LYS A 73 22.11 15.08 -3.66
CA LYS A 73 23.20 14.51 -4.45
C LYS A 73 24.57 14.90 -3.90
N VAL A 74 24.75 16.18 -3.53
CA VAL A 74 25.99 16.66 -2.92
C VAL A 74 26.25 15.96 -1.59
N LEU A 75 25.25 15.87 -0.70
CA LEU A 75 25.40 15.21 0.59
C LEU A 75 25.70 13.71 0.42
N TYR A 76 25.01 13.04 -0.50
CA TYR A 76 25.25 11.63 -0.83
C TYR A 76 26.69 11.39 -1.30
N GLN A 77 27.16 12.14 -2.30
CA GLN A 77 28.54 12.01 -2.82
C GLN A 77 29.61 12.24 -1.75
N ARG A 78 29.31 13.06 -0.74
CA ARG A 78 30.25 13.43 0.33
C ARG A 78 30.27 12.43 1.48
N VAL A 79 29.14 11.80 1.80
CA VAL A 79 29.01 10.87 2.93
C VAL A 79 29.15 9.41 2.47
N PHE A 80 28.56 9.05 1.33
CA PHE A 80 28.58 7.69 0.77
C PHE A 80 29.85 7.48 -0.08
N THR A 81 31.02 7.60 0.56
CA THR A 81 32.31 7.27 -0.04
C THR A 81 32.41 5.78 -0.38
N SER A 82 33.45 5.36 -1.11
CA SER A 82 33.62 3.97 -1.56
C SER A 82 33.50 2.92 -0.45
N GLY A 83 33.88 3.25 0.79
CA GLY A 83 33.72 2.38 1.95
C GLY A 83 32.26 2.24 2.41
N VAL A 84 31.60 3.37 2.69
CA VAL A 84 30.18 3.41 3.12
C VAL A 84 29.28 2.79 2.05
N LYS A 85 29.50 3.16 0.79
CA LYS A 85 28.71 2.68 -0.34
C LYS A 85 28.80 1.16 -0.48
N ARG A 86 30.00 0.59 -0.46
CA ARG A 86 30.21 -0.87 -0.55
C ARG A 86 29.50 -1.62 0.57
N GLU A 87 29.53 -1.11 1.79
CA GLU A 87 28.90 -1.77 2.93
C GLU A 87 27.37 -1.79 2.81
N ILE A 88 26.78 -0.67 2.37
CA ILE A 88 25.32 -0.55 2.20
C ILE A 88 24.86 -1.38 1.00
N GLU A 89 25.53 -1.28 -0.15
CA GLU A 89 25.17 -2.01 -1.38
C GLU A 89 25.19 -3.52 -1.17
N ARG A 90 26.20 -4.04 -0.45
CA ARG A 90 26.30 -5.46 -0.08
C ARG A 90 25.03 -5.99 0.60
N ILE A 91 24.35 -5.16 1.37
CA ILE A 91 23.13 -5.53 2.11
C ILE A 91 21.89 -5.31 1.23
N THR A 92 21.81 -4.16 0.57
CA THR A 92 20.62 -3.79 -0.22
C THR A 92 20.47 -4.64 -1.48
N ASP A 93 21.57 -5.17 -2.04
CA ASP A 93 21.55 -6.03 -3.23
C ASP A 93 20.96 -7.42 -2.96
N VAL A 94 21.11 -7.92 -1.72
CA VAL A 94 20.50 -9.18 -1.28
C VAL A 94 19.12 -9.00 -0.65
N GLY A 95 18.56 -7.77 -0.72
CA GLY A 95 17.23 -7.44 -0.21
C GLY A 95 17.15 -7.10 1.29
N GLY A 96 18.29 -6.86 1.95
CA GLY A 96 18.31 -6.37 3.33
C GLY A 96 17.96 -4.88 3.43
N ILE A 97 17.47 -4.47 4.61
CA ILE A 97 17.16 -3.06 4.92
C ILE A 97 18.24 -2.50 5.84
N VAL A 98 18.81 -1.35 5.47
CA VAL A 98 19.84 -0.67 6.25
C VAL A 98 19.20 0.47 7.04
N SER A 99 19.37 0.47 8.36
CA SER A 99 18.93 1.56 9.24
C SER A 99 20.13 2.37 9.69
N ILE A 100 20.23 3.63 9.24
CA ILE A 100 21.32 4.55 9.60
C ILE A 100 20.79 5.56 10.63
N SER A 101 21.34 5.51 11.85
CA SER A 101 21.10 6.51 12.88
C SER A 101 22.24 7.51 12.93
N ILE A 102 21.94 8.78 12.65
CA ILE A 102 22.92 9.87 12.71
C ILE A 102 23.09 10.29 14.17
N SER A 103 24.26 10.01 14.73
CA SER A 103 24.65 10.39 16.09
C SER A 103 25.53 11.64 16.04
N THR A 104 25.10 12.73 16.68
CA THR A 104 25.87 13.98 16.67
C THR A 104 25.52 14.91 17.84
N ARG A 105 26.51 15.67 18.31
CA ARG A 105 26.31 16.85 19.19
C ARG A 105 26.11 18.15 18.43
N SER A 106 26.41 18.18 17.13
CA SER A 106 26.30 19.41 16.35
C SER A 106 24.86 19.60 15.87
N ARG A 107 24.21 20.66 16.35
CA ARG A 107 22.91 21.12 15.82
C ARG A 107 22.97 21.25 14.30
N ARG A 108 24.08 21.77 13.75
CA ARG A 108 24.26 21.96 12.28
C ARG A 108 24.13 20.64 11.53
N VAL A 109 24.72 19.56 12.07
CA VAL A 109 24.69 18.23 11.46
C VAL A 109 23.32 17.58 11.64
N ALA A 110 22.75 17.64 12.84
CA ALA A 110 21.40 17.14 13.09
C ALA A 110 20.39 17.86 12.16
N ALA A 111 20.65 19.13 11.87
CA ALA A 111 19.84 19.99 11.02
C ALA A 111 20.06 19.80 9.51
N LEU A 112 20.85 18.84 9.05
CA LEU A 112 20.84 18.51 7.62
C LEU A 112 19.56 17.74 7.25
N PRO A 113 18.95 17.95 6.07
CA PRO A 113 17.83 17.17 5.56
C PRO A 113 18.39 15.85 5.02
N TRP A 114 18.75 14.94 5.92
CA TRP A 114 19.27 13.61 5.60
C TRP A 114 18.28 12.78 4.79
N GLU A 115 16.98 13.07 4.93
CA GLU A 115 15.88 12.51 4.14
C GLU A 115 16.00 12.85 2.64
N ALA A 116 16.71 13.94 2.29
CA ALA A 116 16.93 14.37 0.92
C ALA A 116 18.06 13.60 0.21
N LEU A 117 18.77 12.67 0.88
CA LEU A 117 19.85 11.89 0.28
C LEU A 117 19.42 11.26 -1.07
N HIS A 118 20.24 11.45 -2.09
CA HIS A 118 19.91 11.06 -3.46
C HIS A 118 21.12 10.45 -4.16
N ASP A 119 20.97 9.24 -4.68
CA ASP A 119 22.06 8.44 -5.26
C ASP A 119 22.44 8.82 -6.71
N GLY A 120 21.89 9.93 -7.21
CA GLY A 120 21.97 10.34 -8.61
C GLY A 120 20.85 9.80 -9.52
N LYS A 121 20.14 8.73 -9.14
CA LYS A 121 18.97 8.19 -9.87
C LYS A 121 17.66 8.59 -9.21
N GLU A 122 17.53 8.37 -7.90
CA GLU A 122 16.35 8.76 -7.13
C GLU A 122 16.68 9.05 -5.64
N PRO A 123 15.77 9.69 -4.90
CA PRO A 123 15.91 9.84 -3.45
C PRO A 123 15.98 8.46 -2.77
N LEU A 124 16.92 8.27 -1.84
CA LEU A 124 17.11 6.98 -1.15
C LEU A 124 15.85 6.52 -0.42
N ILE A 125 15.06 7.47 0.09
CA ILE A 125 13.81 7.22 0.80
C ILE A 125 12.78 6.52 -0.08
N LYS A 126 12.85 6.66 -1.40
CA LYS A 126 11.94 6.00 -2.35
C LYS A 126 12.17 4.49 -2.43
N SER A 127 13.41 4.04 -2.20
CA SER A 127 13.80 2.64 -2.40
C SER A 127 13.25 1.69 -1.35
N GLY A 128 12.85 2.18 -0.16
CA GLY A 128 12.48 1.32 0.98
C GLY A 128 13.66 0.63 1.66
N LYS A 129 14.89 0.76 1.14
CA LYS A 129 16.05 -0.04 1.58
C LYS A 129 16.95 0.68 2.57
N VAL A 130 16.84 2.00 2.68
CA VAL A 130 17.64 2.82 3.61
C VAL A 130 16.72 3.65 4.49
N LEU A 131 16.76 3.38 5.80
CA LEU A 131 16.04 4.13 6.82
C LEU A 131 16.98 5.15 7.44
N ILE A 132 16.47 6.36 7.66
CA ILE A 132 17.24 7.47 8.23
C ILE A 132 16.57 7.89 9.54
N SER A 133 17.37 8.01 10.60
CA SER A 133 16.94 8.55 11.88
C SER A 133 18.08 9.31 12.56
N ARG A 134 17.78 10.06 13.62
CA ARG A 134 18.77 10.79 14.42
C ARG A 134 18.78 10.26 15.85
N THR A 135 19.94 10.28 16.49
CA THR A 135 20.07 9.93 17.92
C THR A 135 21.04 10.87 18.63
N ALA A 136 20.90 10.96 19.94
CA ALA A 136 21.78 11.73 20.79
C ALA A 136 23.04 10.92 21.15
N GLU A 137 24.20 11.58 21.14
CA GLU A 137 25.47 10.92 21.43
C GLU A 137 25.52 10.46 22.90
N LYS A 138 25.96 9.22 23.15
CA LYS A 138 26.14 8.59 24.48
C LYS A 138 24.86 8.15 25.22
N ILE A 139 23.71 8.09 24.56
CA ILE A 139 22.54 7.42 25.13
C ILE A 139 22.72 5.90 25.02
N SER A 140 23.29 5.29 26.06
CA SER A 140 23.18 3.84 26.29
C SER A 140 21.81 3.58 26.89
N GLN A 141 20.92 2.91 26.16
CA GLN A 141 19.57 2.64 26.65
C GLN A 141 19.21 1.18 26.54
N ALA A 142 18.61 0.70 27.64
CA ALA A 142 18.01 -0.63 27.74
C ALA A 142 16.90 -0.78 26.70
N PRO A 143 16.68 -2.00 26.17
CA PRO A 143 15.55 -2.27 25.28
C PRO A 143 14.24 -1.88 25.95
N LEU A 144 13.38 -1.16 25.23
CA LEU A 144 12.03 -0.84 25.70
C LEU A 144 11.17 -2.10 25.58
N SER A 145 10.35 -2.40 26.59
CA SER A 145 9.36 -3.46 26.45
C SER A 145 8.29 -3.07 25.43
N TYR A 146 7.85 -4.06 24.66
CA TYR A 146 6.73 -3.93 23.75
C TYR A 146 5.45 -3.57 24.50
N ILE A 147 4.59 -2.79 23.84
CA ILE A 147 3.22 -2.63 24.30
C ILE A 147 2.46 -3.91 23.96
N GLU A 148 2.17 -4.71 24.98
CA GLU A 148 1.38 -5.95 24.88
C GLU A 148 -0.13 -5.70 25.02
N THR A 149 -0.51 -4.49 25.44
CA THR A 149 -1.91 -4.07 25.63
C THR A 149 -2.38 -3.19 24.48
N LEU A 150 -3.66 -2.82 24.47
CA LEU A 150 -4.19 -1.86 23.50
C LEU A 150 -3.43 -0.51 23.63
N PRO A 151 -2.74 -0.04 22.57
CA PRO A 151 -1.98 1.20 22.63
C PRO A 151 -2.85 2.38 23.03
N ARG A 152 -2.31 3.26 23.88
CA ARG A 152 -3.00 4.41 24.46
C ARG A 152 -2.40 5.65 23.83
N VAL A 153 -3.19 6.37 23.04
CA VAL A 153 -2.74 7.56 22.33
C VAL A 153 -3.44 8.77 22.91
N MET A 154 -2.65 9.76 23.31
CA MET A 154 -3.17 10.99 23.88
C MET A 154 -2.79 12.17 23.02
N ILE A 155 -3.76 13.03 22.72
CA ILE A 155 -3.54 14.31 22.07
C ILE A 155 -3.59 15.39 23.16
N VAL A 156 -2.54 16.18 23.26
CA VAL A 156 -2.49 17.34 24.16
C VAL A 156 -2.36 18.60 23.32
N SER A 157 -3.32 19.51 23.49
CA SER A 157 -3.34 20.82 22.85
C SER A 157 -2.90 21.89 23.85
N LEU A 158 -1.70 22.45 23.65
CA LEU A 158 -1.14 23.49 24.54
C LEU A 158 -1.61 24.88 24.09
N THR A 159 -2.51 25.46 24.87
CA THR A 159 -3.23 26.69 24.52
C THR A 159 -2.29 27.90 24.50
N PRO A 160 -2.10 28.61 23.37
CA PRO A 160 -1.32 29.85 23.31
C PRO A 160 -2.12 31.03 23.89
N PRO A 161 -1.44 32.13 24.25
CA PRO A 161 -2.11 33.32 24.77
C PRO A 161 -2.93 34.06 23.71
N GLU A 162 -2.54 34.02 22.43
CA GLU A 162 -3.26 34.75 21.36
C GLU A 162 -4.47 33.97 20.82
N LYS A 163 -5.62 34.65 20.73
CA LYS A 163 -6.90 34.05 20.28
C LYS A 163 -6.85 33.51 18.85
N GLU A 164 -6.19 34.20 17.93
CA GLU A 164 -6.05 33.76 16.53
C GLU A 164 -5.27 32.45 16.43
N LYS A 165 -4.16 32.36 17.19
CA LYS A 165 -3.33 31.15 17.28
C LYS A 165 -4.07 30.00 17.94
N MET A 166 -4.95 30.29 18.90
CA MET A 166 -5.80 29.28 19.54
C MET A 166 -6.75 28.60 18.56
N ILE A 167 -7.38 29.35 17.64
CA ILE A 167 -8.28 28.80 16.62
C ILE A 167 -7.51 27.85 15.69
N ALA A 168 -6.33 28.27 15.25
CA ALA A 168 -5.47 27.46 14.39
C ALA A 168 -5.02 26.17 15.10
N LEU A 169 -4.66 26.28 16.39
CA LEU A 169 -4.30 25.15 17.23
C LEU A 169 -5.46 24.16 17.42
N ASP A 170 -6.67 24.64 17.70
CA ASP A 170 -7.86 23.79 17.87
C ASP A 170 -8.21 23.08 16.56
N LYS A 171 -8.14 23.78 15.42
CA LYS A 171 -8.28 23.16 14.09
C LYS A 171 -7.25 22.05 13.89
N ARG A 172 -6.00 22.29 14.31
CA ARG A 172 -4.92 21.31 14.22
C ARG A 172 -5.16 20.09 15.11
N ALA A 173 -5.56 20.29 16.36
CA ALA A 173 -5.85 19.21 17.29
C ALA A 173 -7.04 18.34 16.81
N ASN A 174 -8.09 18.97 16.30
CA ASN A 174 -9.24 18.27 15.72
C ASN A 174 -8.85 17.45 14.48
N MET A 175 -7.94 17.96 13.64
CA MET A 175 -7.44 17.21 12.50
C MET A 175 -6.69 15.95 12.93
N VAL A 176 -5.79 16.05 13.94
CA VAL A 176 -5.09 14.87 14.50
C VAL A 176 -6.09 13.90 15.15
N TYR A 177 -7.06 14.42 15.90
CA TYR A 177 -8.12 13.61 16.52
C TYR A 177 -8.89 12.82 15.46
N ASN A 178 -9.30 13.45 14.37
CA ASN A 178 -10.04 12.77 13.31
C ASN A 178 -9.23 11.67 12.61
N VAL A 179 -7.92 11.87 12.42
CA VAL A 179 -7.02 10.82 11.89
C VAL A 179 -6.97 9.63 12.84
N LEU A 180 -6.78 9.90 14.13
CA LEU A 180 -6.64 8.86 15.15
C LEU A 180 -7.96 8.18 15.52
N LYS A 181 -9.08 8.90 15.41
CA LYS A 181 -10.41 8.41 15.74
C LYS A 181 -10.77 7.19 14.90
N ARG A 182 -10.35 7.17 13.64
CA ARG A 182 -10.47 5.99 12.78
C ARG A 182 -9.83 4.76 13.42
N PHE A 183 -8.58 4.85 13.89
CA PHE A 183 -7.90 3.70 14.51
C PHE A 183 -8.57 3.28 15.82
N GLU A 184 -9.13 4.22 16.57
CA GLU A 184 -9.93 3.90 17.77
C GLU A 184 -11.23 3.18 17.39
N ASP A 185 -11.92 3.61 16.32
CA ASP A 185 -13.13 2.97 15.79
C ASP A 185 -12.86 1.58 15.23
N GLU A 186 -11.67 1.38 14.69
CA GLU A 186 -11.14 0.06 14.32
C GLU A 186 -10.65 -0.76 15.53
N GLY A 187 -10.71 -0.23 16.75
CA GLY A 187 -10.32 -0.95 17.97
C GLY A 187 -8.83 -1.17 18.16
N LEU A 188 -8.00 -0.41 17.46
CA LEU A 188 -6.54 -0.55 17.45
C LEU A 188 -5.85 0.32 18.50
N ILE A 189 -6.53 1.34 19.01
CA ILE A 189 -6.03 2.23 20.07
C ILE A 189 -7.15 2.62 21.03
N THR A 190 -6.78 3.15 22.20
CA THR A 190 -7.64 4.08 22.95
C THR A 190 -7.17 5.50 22.71
N LEU A 191 -8.11 6.43 22.53
CA LEU A 191 -7.81 7.83 22.21
C LEU A 191 -8.33 8.77 23.30
N ASN A 192 -7.49 9.72 23.72
CA ASN A 192 -7.91 10.82 24.59
C ASN A 192 -7.42 12.16 24.03
N LEU A 193 -8.21 13.22 24.18
CA LEU A 193 -7.86 14.58 23.81
C LEU A 193 -8.02 15.49 25.03
N ALA A 194 -6.95 16.21 25.38
CA ALA A 194 -6.95 17.19 26.45
C ALA A 194 -6.44 18.54 25.94
N LYS A 195 -7.14 19.62 26.32
CA LYS A 195 -6.68 21.00 26.14
C LYS A 195 -6.10 21.49 27.45
N VAL A 196 -4.88 22.02 27.41
CA VAL A 196 -4.14 22.42 28.60
C VAL A 196 -3.60 23.84 28.45
N GLU A 197 -3.48 24.54 29.56
CA GLU A 197 -3.02 25.94 29.59
C GLU A 197 -1.55 26.07 30.00
N ASN A 198 -0.96 25.05 30.65
CA ASN A 198 0.40 25.06 31.18
C ASN A 198 0.99 23.64 31.36
N ALA A 199 2.25 23.57 31.79
CA ALA A 199 2.96 22.30 31.97
C ALA A 199 2.37 21.43 33.11
N ALA A 200 1.87 22.04 34.19
CA ALA A 200 1.28 21.30 35.31
C ALA A 200 -0.05 20.62 34.92
N GLY A 201 -0.89 21.32 34.15
CA GLY A 201 -2.11 20.74 33.59
C GLY A 201 -1.79 19.58 32.65
N MET A 202 -0.77 19.72 31.80
CA MET A 202 -0.27 18.63 30.96
C MET A 202 0.12 17.41 31.79
N GLN A 203 0.94 17.60 32.83
CA GLN A 203 1.38 16.52 33.70
C GLN A 203 0.18 15.80 34.37
N HIS A 204 -0.82 16.54 34.84
CA HIS A 204 -2.02 15.97 35.45
C HIS A 204 -2.76 15.02 34.50
N TYR A 205 -3.08 15.48 33.28
CA TYR A 205 -3.80 14.68 32.30
C TYR A 205 -3.00 13.49 31.79
N VAL A 206 -1.70 13.70 31.56
CA VAL A 206 -0.82 12.65 31.06
C VAL A 206 -0.62 11.55 32.12
N ASN A 207 -0.44 11.92 33.40
CA ASN A 207 -0.35 10.94 34.48
C ASN A 207 -1.66 10.17 34.71
N ALA A 208 -2.81 10.82 34.50
CA ALA A 208 -4.12 10.18 34.64
C ALA A 208 -4.39 9.15 33.55
N PHE A 209 -3.97 9.41 32.30
CA PHE A 209 -4.22 8.53 31.16
C PHE A 209 -3.07 7.53 30.88
N SER A 210 -1.85 7.84 31.32
CA SER A 210 -0.61 7.08 31.07
C SER A 210 -0.45 6.69 29.59
N PRO A 211 -0.28 7.66 28.66
CA PRO A 211 -0.20 7.35 27.24
C PRO A 211 1.08 6.60 26.87
N HIS A 212 0.95 5.68 25.93
CA HIS A 212 2.08 5.06 25.26
C HIS A 212 2.63 5.95 24.13
N ILE A 213 1.74 6.69 23.45
CA ILE A 213 2.08 7.66 22.40
C ILE A 213 1.42 9.01 22.75
N LEU A 214 2.22 10.07 22.76
CA LEU A 214 1.76 11.44 23.03
C LEU A 214 1.85 12.28 21.76
N CYS A 215 0.72 12.79 21.27
CA CYS A 215 0.64 13.77 20.20
C CYS A 215 0.52 15.16 20.81
N LEU A 216 1.61 15.93 20.82
CA LEU A 216 1.61 17.30 21.34
C LEU A 216 1.35 18.28 20.19
N VAL A 217 0.22 18.99 20.29
CA VAL A 217 -0.18 20.06 19.39
C VAL A 217 0.17 21.38 20.06
N CYS A 218 1.14 22.10 19.50
CA CYS A 218 1.71 23.28 20.14
C CYS A 218 2.26 24.30 19.14
N ILE A 219 2.60 25.49 19.64
CA ILE A 219 3.27 26.55 18.87
C ILE A 219 4.60 26.85 19.54
N SER A 220 5.68 26.79 18.75
CA SER A 220 7.01 27.14 19.25
C SER A 220 7.22 28.65 19.24
N ALA A 221 7.86 29.16 20.30
CA ALA A 221 8.40 30.51 20.37
C ALA A 221 9.90 30.56 20.01
N GLY A 222 10.49 29.42 19.65
CA GLY A 222 11.92 29.29 19.38
C GLY A 222 12.76 28.78 20.54
N GLY A 223 13.98 28.33 20.22
CA GLY A 223 14.98 27.97 21.21
C GLY A 223 14.59 26.81 22.14
N GLY A 224 13.62 25.98 21.76
CA GLY A 224 13.09 24.92 22.62
C GLY A 224 11.94 25.35 23.54
N VAL A 225 11.31 26.49 23.28
CA VAL A 225 10.22 27.05 24.08
C VAL A 225 8.89 26.98 23.33
N PHE A 226 7.81 26.73 24.07
CA PHE A 226 6.43 26.70 23.60
C PHE A 226 5.62 27.85 24.20
N LEU A 227 4.69 28.36 23.41
CA LEU A 227 3.69 29.31 23.89
C LEU A 227 2.64 28.57 24.73
N SER A 228 2.34 29.12 25.91
CA SER A 228 1.24 28.70 26.77
C SER A 228 0.50 29.93 27.28
N ALA A 229 -0.77 29.75 27.65
CA ALA A 229 -1.66 30.83 28.07
C ALA A 229 -1.13 31.57 29.31
N THR A 230 -0.50 30.83 30.23
CA THR A 230 -0.06 31.37 31.53
C THR A 230 1.45 31.47 31.67
N GLU A 231 2.22 30.74 30.86
CA GLU A 231 3.69 30.73 30.96
C GLU A 231 4.38 30.39 29.64
N MET A 232 5.69 30.62 29.58
CA MET A 232 6.55 30.02 28.57
C MET A 232 6.98 28.63 29.06
N VAL A 233 6.67 27.60 28.27
CA VAL A 233 7.02 26.21 28.61
C VAL A 233 8.29 25.83 27.88
N THR A 234 9.35 25.46 28.60
CA THR A 234 10.61 25.00 28.00
C THR A 234 10.56 23.50 27.71
N ALA A 235 11.40 23.01 26.80
CA ALA A 235 11.57 21.58 26.58
C ALA A 235 11.89 20.83 27.89
N SER A 236 12.71 21.41 28.77
CA SER A 236 13.02 20.84 30.08
C SER A 236 11.81 20.70 31.01
N LYS A 237 10.86 21.65 30.98
CA LYS A 237 9.60 21.52 31.72
C LYS A 237 8.73 20.40 31.17
N ILE A 238 8.68 20.25 29.84
CA ILE A 238 7.96 19.12 29.21
C ILE A 238 8.62 17.80 29.60
N VAL A 239 9.94 17.70 29.54
CA VAL A 239 10.65 16.50 29.98
C VAL A 239 10.34 16.20 31.44
N GLY A 240 10.43 17.19 32.34
CA GLY A 240 10.05 17.01 33.74
C GLY A 240 8.61 16.49 33.92
N ALA A 241 7.65 17.01 33.14
CA ALA A 241 6.26 16.55 33.15
C ALA A 241 6.07 15.13 32.59
N LEU A 242 7.00 14.64 31.78
CA LEU A 242 6.88 13.36 31.05
C LEU A 242 7.87 12.28 31.55
N MET A 243 8.92 12.62 32.29
CA MET A 243 9.99 11.71 32.73
C MET A 243 9.48 10.59 33.66
N GLU A 244 8.39 10.83 34.38
CA GLU A 244 7.79 9.85 35.28
C GLU A 244 7.04 8.73 34.50
N LEU A 245 6.80 8.91 33.20
CA LEU A 245 6.02 7.99 32.37
C LEU A 245 6.90 6.89 31.78
N ARG A 246 7.08 5.82 32.55
CA ARG A 246 7.81 4.63 32.10
C ARG A 246 7.18 3.95 30.87
N GLU A 247 5.92 4.22 30.59
CA GLU A 247 5.15 3.63 29.48
C GLU A 247 5.18 4.45 28.19
N LEU A 248 5.63 5.72 28.24
CA LEU A 248 5.72 6.56 27.05
C LEU A 248 6.83 6.01 26.12
N ARG A 249 6.51 5.86 24.84
CA ARG A 249 7.41 5.27 23.82
C ARG A 249 7.68 6.22 22.66
N CYS A 250 6.71 7.06 22.31
CA CYS A 250 6.84 8.02 21.23
C CYS A 250 6.10 9.33 21.53
N THR A 251 6.75 10.45 21.21
CA THR A 251 6.13 11.77 21.19
C THR A 251 6.08 12.28 19.76
N VAL A 252 4.89 12.64 19.27
CA VAL A 252 4.67 13.25 17.96
C VAL A 252 4.38 14.73 18.16
N LEU A 253 5.23 15.61 17.63
CA LEU A 253 5.04 17.05 17.69
C LEU A 253 4.41 17.57 16.40
N THR A 254 3.31 18.31 16.53
CA THR A 254 2.67 19.02 15.41
C THR A 254 2.30 20.44 15.78
N THR A 255 2.26 21.32 14.77
CA THR A 255 2.01 22.75 14.95
C THR A 255 1.11 23.26 13.83
N PRO A 256 0.15 24.17 14.10
CA PRO A 256 -0.66 24.75 13.04
C PRO A 256 0.18 25.54 12.03
N PRO A 257 -0.37 25.79 10.82
CA PRO A 257 0.29 26.65 9.84
C PRO A 257 0.13 28.11 10.25
N CYS A 258 0.99 28.59 11.14
CA CYS A 258 1.11 30.00 11.53
C CYS A 258 2.57 30.49 11.38
N GLU A 259 2.82 31.80 11.49
CA GLU A 259 4.13 32.46 11.32
C GLU A 259 5.19 31.98 12.37
N GLN A 260 5.74 30.81 12.06
CA GLN A 260 7.03 30.15 12.31
C GLN A 260 7.77 30.17 13.66
N MET A 261 8.04 28.96 14.17
CA MET A 261 9.39 28.39 14.38
C MET A 261 9.36 26.84 14.28
N SER A 262 10.45 26.22 13.82
CA SER A 262 10.58 24.77 13.66
C SER A 262 10.49 24.03 14.99
N LEU A 263 9.82 22.87 15.01
CA LEU A 263 9.81 21.97 16.18
C LEU A 263 11.07 21.09 16.28
N PHE A 264 12.00 21.27 15.34
CA PHE A 264 13.27 20.53 15.29
C PHE A 264 14.10 20.68 16.58
N ASP A 265 14.34 21.94 17.01
CA ASP A 265 15.23 22.21 18.16
C ASP A 265 14.64 21.66 19.46
N VAL A 266 13.32 21.75 19.60
CA VAL A 266 12.56 21.13 20.69
C VAL A 266 12.80 19.62 20.71
N ALA A 267 12.59 18.94 19.57
CA ALA A 267 12.72 17.50 19.48
C ALA A 267 14.13 17.01 19.82
N TRP A 268 15.14 17.74 19.33
CA TRP A 268 16.52 17.47 19.64
C TRP A 268 16.81 17.61 21.15
N GLN A 269 16.29 18.66 21.80
CA GLN A 269 16.42 18.83 23.25
C GLN A 269 15.71 17.73 24.05
N LEU A 270 14.50 17.34 23.64
CA LEU A 270 13.71 16.30 24.31
C LEU A 270 14.44 14.95 24.32
N VAL A 271 15.00 14.52 23.19
CA VAL A 271 15.75 13.25 23.10
C VAL A 271 17.07 13.31 23.86
N ASN A 272 17.81 14.43 23.80
CA ASN A 272 19.02 14.64 24.61
C ASN A 272 18.77 14.57 26.13
N GLN A 273 17.53 14.78 26.57
CA GLN A 273 17.12 14.70 27.97
C GLN A 273 16.43 13.37 28.34
N GLY A 274 16.46 12.38 27.44
CA GLY A 274 16.07 11.01 27.73
C GLY A 274 14.73 10.55 27.13
N MET A 275 14.07 11.36 26.30
CA MET A 275 12.87 10.89 25.59
C MET A 275 13.21 9.73 24.63
N PRO A 276 12.44 8.62 24.62
CA PRO A 276 12.77 7.46 23.80
C PRO A 276 12.73 7.70 22.30
N SER A 277 11.69 8.40 21.84
CA SER A 277 11.57 8.85 20.47
C SER A 277 10.71 10.10 20.37
N VAL A 278 11.15 11.02 19.50
CA VAL A 278 10.42 12.24 19.21
C VAL A 278 10.38 12.41 17.69
N LEU A 279 9.18 12.33 17.15
CA LEU A 279 8.89 12.72 15.79
C LEU A 279 8.57 14.21 15.79
N ALA A 280 9.24 14.97 14.93
CA ALA A 280 9.01 16.39 14.83
C ALA A 280 8.95 16.84 13.39
N ARG A 281 8.51 18.08 13.22
CA ARG A 281 8.41 18.72 11.93
C ARG A 281 9.42 19.83 11.82
N ARG A 282 10.19 19.76 10.74
CA ARG A 282 11.13 20.78 10.35
C ARG A 282 10.45 21.95 9.65
N VAL A 283 9.53 21.63 8.74
CA VAL A 283 8.82 22.56 7.84
C VAL A 283 7.31 22.43 8.06
N VAL A 284 6.54 23.50 7.81
CA VAL A 284 5.07 23.50 7.86
C VAL A 284 4.51 22.80 6.60
N LEU A 285 3.44 22.03 6.74
CA LEU A 285 2.85 21.16 5.73
C LEU A 285 1.37 21.53 5.69
N ASP A 286 0.81 21.47 4.50
CA ASP A 286 -0.63 21.48 4.33
C ASP A 286 -1.31 20.34 5.13
N GLU A 287 -2.56 20.60 5.50
CA GLU A 287 -3.41 19.71 6.27
C GLU A 287 -3.63 18.35 5.59
N LYS A 288 -3.75 18.31 4.25
CA LYS A 288 -3.90 17.07 3.49
C LYS A 288 -2.62 16.24 3.50
N VAL A 289 -1.48 16.89 3.29
CA VAL A 289 -0.16 16.26 3.26
C VAL A 289 0.14 15.63 4.62
N GLU A 290 -0.10 16.36 5.70
CA GLU A 290 0.13 15.83 7.05
C GLU A 290 -0.83 14.71 7.44
N ARG A 291 -2.09 14.77 7.01
CA ARG A 291 -3.02 13.63 7.16
C ARG A 291 -2.45 12.38 6.51
N ALA A 292 -1.90 12.47 5.31
CA ALA A 292 -1.30 11.33 4.63
C ALA A 292 -0.13 10.75 5.43
N TYR A 293 0.77 11.61 5.93
CA TYR A 293 1.88 11.20 6.79
C TYR A 293 1.40 10.49 8.06
N LEU A 294 0.49 11.10 8.82
CA LEU A 294 0.02 10.55 10.10
C LEU A 294 -0.70 9.21 9.91
N ASN A 295 -1.52 9.09 8.86
CA ASN A 295 -2.16 7.81 8.54
C ASN A 295 -1.13 6.71 8.28
N ALA A 296 -0.15 6.97 7.41
CA ALA A 296 0.89 6.00 7.07
C ALA A 296 1.79 5.65 8.27
N PHE A 297 2.14 6.64 9.08
CA PHE A 297 2.93 6.44 10.30
C PHE A 297 2.18 5.57 11.32
N PHE A 298 0.95 5.93 11.69
CA PHE A 298 0.19 5.18 12.70
C PHE A 298 -0.21 3.78 12.21
N ASP A 299 -0.56 3.62 10.94
CA ASP A 299 -0.83 2.30 10.35
C ASP A 299 0.41 1.39 10.47
N SER A 300 1.60 1.91 10.16
CA SER A 300 2.85 1.16 10.30
C SER A 300 3.20 0.83 11.75
N VAL A 301 3.04 1.77 12.69
CA VAL A 301 3.31 1.52 14.13
C VAL A 301 2.35 0.47 14.69
N LEU A 302 1.05 0.58 14.40
CA LEU A 302 0.02 -0.30 14.96
C LEU A 302 0.09 -1.73 14.39
N LYS A 303 0.69 -1.91 13.22
CA LYS A 303 1.05 -3.23 12.65
C LYS A 303 2.35 -3.82 13.22
N GLY A 304 2.92 -3.19 14.24
CA GLY A 304 4.16 -3.64 14.89
C GLY A 304 5.43 -3.28 14.12
N GLY A 305 5.39 -2.24 13.28
CA GLY A 305 6.60 -1.68 12.66
C GLY A 305 7.50 -0.97 13.68
N ARG A 306 8.81 -0.92 13.39
CA ARG A 306 9.75 -0.04 14.10
C ARG A 306 9.40 1.43 13.86
N VAL A 307 9.77 2.31 14.78
CA VAL A 307 9.47 3.75 14.66
C VAL A 307 10.13 4.39 13.44
N ASP A 308 11.34 3.97 13.10
CA ASP A 308 12.07 4.43 11.92
C ASP A 308 11.47 3.90 10.61
N VAL A 309 10.97 2.65 10.62
CA VAL A 309 10.16 2.11 9.51
C VAL A 309 8.88 2.91 9.36
N ALA A 310 8.14 3.19 10.44
CA ALA A 310 6.92 3.97 10.39
C ALA A 310 7.15 5.40 9.91
N HIS A 311 8.23 6.03 10.37
CA HIS A 311 8.65 7.35 9.89
C HIS A 311 8.96 7.33 8.40
N HIS A 312 9.74 6.34 7.94
CA HIS A 312 10.05 6.15 6.54
C HIS A 312 8.78 5.95 5.69
N THR A 313 7.88 5.05 6.08
CA THR A 313 6.58 4.82 5.42
C THR A 313 5.76 6.10 5.35
N GLY A 314 5.76 6.88 6.44
CA GLY A 314 5.15 8.21 6.48
C GLY A 314 5.74 9.16 5.44
N CYS A 315 7.07 9.25 5.35
CA CYS A 315 7.74 10.09 4.36
C CYS A 315 7.52 9.62 2.92
N VAL A 316 7.47 8.30 2.67
CA VAL A 316 7.12 7.74 1.36
C VAL A 316 5.70 8.13 0.97
N ALA A 317 4.76 8.16 1.90
CA ALA A 317 3.39 8.63 1.64
C ALA A 317 3.31 10.13 1.27
N LEU A 318 4.39 10.89 1.51
CA LEU A 318 4.51 12.29 1.10
C LEU A 318 5.21 12.48 -0.25
N MET A 319 5.70 11.40 -0.87
CA MET A 319 6.38 11.47 -2.15
C MET A 319 5.36 11.69 -3.27
N GLY A 320 5.63 12.67 -4.12
CA GLY A 320 4.91 12.90 -5.37
C GLY A 320 5.88 13.45 -6.41
N GLU A 321 5.55 13.34 -7.70
CA GLU A 321 6.44 13.79 -8.79
C GLU A 321 6.88 15.25 -8.66
N ARG A 322 6.09 16.08 -7.96
CA ARG A 322 6.34 17.51 -7.76
C ARG A 322 6.34 17.93 -6.29
N SER A 323 6.70 17.06 -5.35
CA SER A 323 6.68 17.40 -3.92
C SER A 323 7.99 17.08 -3.20
N VAL A 324 8.44 18.02 -2.36
CA VAL A 324 9.54 17.78 -1.40
C VAL A 324 9.03 17.55 0.04
N ALA A 325 7.73 17.30 0.23
CA ALA A 325 7.12 17.18 1.56
C ALA A 325 7.77 16.10 2.45
N TYR A 326 8.34 15.06 1.84
CA TYR A 326 9.02 13.95 2.52
C TYR A 326 10.24 14.37 3.38
N ILE A 327 10.81 15.57 3.17
CA ILE A 327 11.93 16.09 4.00
C ILE A 327 11.46 16.83 5.25
N ALA A 328 10.15 17.10 5.38
CA ALA A 328 9.61 17.91 6.45
C ALA A 328 9.54 17.16 7.80
N PRO A 329 9.08 15.90 7.88
CA PRO A 329 9.11 15.14 9.12
C PRO A 329 10.55 14.69 9.41
N VAL A 330 10.96 14.72 10.67
CA VAL A 330 12.26 14.23 11.13
C VAL A 330 12.06 13.37 12.38
N LEU A 331 12.74 12.23 12.42
CA LEU A 331 12.71 11.34 13.58
C LEU A 331 13.99 11.45 14.39
N PHE A 332 13.83 11.69 15.70
CA PHE A 332 14.83 11.39 16.71
C PHE A 332 14.41 10.14 17.47
N VAL A 333 15.28 9.15 17.57
CA VAL A 333 15.00 7.87 18.22
C VAL A 333 16.25 7.35 18.91
N SER A 334 16.10 6.94 20.16
CA SER A 334 17.22 6.39 20.94
C SER A 334 17.56 4.96 20.53
N SER A 335 16.55 4.15 20.21
CA SER A 335 16.71 2.78 19.72
C SER A 335 15.62 2.42 18.72
N PRO A 336 15.96 1.88 17.55
CA PRO A 336 14.98 1.57 16.53
C PRO A 336 14.37 0.19 16.77
N GLN A 337 13.50 0.13 17.78
CA GLN A 337 12.74 -1.07 18.13
C GLN A 337 11.25 -0.87 17.83
N PRO A 338 10.50 -1.96 17.57
CA PRO A 338 9.04 -1.89 17.52
C PRO A 338 8.50 -1.44 18.87
N ILE A 339 7.54 -0.52 18.84
CA ILE A 339 6.86 -0.05 20.05
C ILE A 339 5.68 -0.97 20.39
N VAL A 340 4.96 -1.44 19.38
CA VAL A 340 3.77 -2.28 19.52
C VAL A 340 4.13 -3.72 19.16
N LEU A 341 3.56 -4.69 19.88
CA LEU A 341 3.69 -6.10 19.52
C LEU A 341 3.13 -6.34 18.11
N LYS A 342 3.90 -6.99 17.23
CA LYS A 342 3.42 -7.37 15.90
C LYS A 342 2.40 -8.49 16.02
N LEU A 343 1.13 -8.15 15.85
CA LEU A 343 0.03 -9.10 15.75
C LEU A 343 -0.04 -9.66 14.32
N SER A 344 -0.57 -10.89 14.17
CA SER A 344 -0.90 -11.41 12.84
C SER A 344 -2.08 -10.63 12.26
N ASP A 345 -2.18 -10.57 10.91
CA ASP A 345 -3.30 -9.92 10.25
C ASP A 345 -4.66 -10.48 10.71
N GLU A 346 -4.69 -11.78 11.04
CA GLU A 346 -5.88 -12.43 11.59
C GLU A 346 -6.21 -11.94 13.02
N GLN A 347 -5.22 -11.71 13.86
CA GLN A 347 -5.41 -11.14 15.20
C GLN A 347 -5.90 -9.69 15.12
N ILE A 348 -5.30 -8.87 14.24
CA ILE A 348 -5.73 -7.48 13.99
C ILE A 348 -7.17 -7.46 13.49
N ALA A 349 -7.49 -8.35 12.54
CA ALA A 349 -8.84 -8.47 12.01
C ALA A 349 -9.86 -8.87 13.08
N ARG A 350 -9.55 -9.86 13.93
CA ARG A 350 -10.42 -10.26 15.05
C ARG A 350 -10.63 -9.12 16.06
N GLN A 351 -9.57 -8.40 16.43
CA GLN A 351 -9.69 -7.25 17.34
C GLN A 351 -10.59 -6.16 16.75
N LYS A 352 -10.44 -5.86 15.46
CA LYS A 352 -11.29 -4.91 14.74
C LYS A 352 -12.74 -5.36 14.68
N GLU A 353 -12.99 -6.63 14.38
CA GLU A 353 -14.33 -7.23 14.41
C GLU A 353 -14.98 -7.08 15.79
N ASP A 354 -14.28 -7.47 16.86
CA ASP A 354 -14.79 -7.42 18.24
C ASP A 354 -15.06 -5.98 18.71
N ALA A 355 -14.21 -5.02 18.31
CA ALA A 355 -14.41 -3.61 18.61
C ALA A 355 -15.62 -3.03 17.90
N LEU A 356 -15.76 -3.29 16.60
CA LEU A 356 -16.90 -2.83 15.80
C LEU A 356 -18.21 -3.45 16.29
N ARG A 357 -18.21 -4.74 16.66
CA ARG A 357 -19.38 -5.41 17.27
C ARG A 357 -19.80 -4.78 18.59
N ARG A 358 -18.85 -4.56 19.52
CA ARG A 358 -19.15 -3.93 20.82
C ARG A 358 -19.66 -2.51 20.66
N LYS A 359 -18.99 -1.68 19.84
CA LYS A 359 -19.38 -0.28 19.61
C LYS A 359 -20.73 -0.16 18.92
N SER A 360 -21.00 -0.96 17.89
CA SER A 360 -22.29 -0.94 17.20
C SER A 360 -23.44 -1.37 18.13
N ALA A 361 -23.20 -2.33 19.04
CA ALA A 361 -24.19 -2.75 20.03
C ALA A 361 -24.55 -1.65 21.04
N SER A 362 -23.59 -0.81 21.44
CA SER A 362 -23.80 0.29 22.39
C SER A 362 -24.24 1.62 21.74
N SER A 363 -24.18 1.71 20.41
CA SER A 363 -24.52 2.93 19.66
C SER A 363 -25.97 2.91 19.19
N THR A 364 -26.51 4.07 18.84
CA THR A 364 -27.87 4.22 18.28
C THR A 364 -27.86 5.16 17.08
N GLY A 365 -28.93 5.11 16.28
CA GLY A 365 -29.13 5.99 15.13
C GLY A 365 -28.04 5.90 14.05
N ILE A 366 -27.65 7.05 13.52
CA ILE A 366 -26.67 7.19 12.42
C ILE A 366 -25.31 6.59 12.78
N ASP A 367 -24.84 6.74 14.01
CA ASP A 367 -23.53 6.21 14.43
C ASP A 367 -23.53 4.68 14.46
N ARG A 368 -24.64 4.07 14.89
CA ARG A 368 -24.82 2.61 14.79
C ARG A 368 -24.78 2.15 13.34
N ALA A 369 -25.51 2.83 12.45
CA ALA A 369 -25.52 2.49 11.02
C ALA A 369 -24.12 2.54 10.40
N ARG A 370 -23.34 3.59 10.71
CA ARG A 370 -21.95 3.74 10.23
C ARG A 370 -21.01 2.65 10.74
N LEU A 371 -21.14 2.27 12.01
CA LEU A 371 -20.32 1.20 12.61
C LEU A 371 -20.67 -0.16 12.02
N LEU A 372 -21.95 -0.45 11.79
CA LEU A 372 -22.41 -1.68 11.14
C LEU A 372 -21.93 -1.74 9.68
N LEU A 373 -22.03 -0.64 8.94
CA LEU A 373 -21.48 -0.56 7.58
C LEU A 373 -19.97 -0.82 7.56
N SER A 374 -19.22 -0.27 8.53
CA SER A 374 -17.78 -0.51 8.67
C SER A 374 -17.45 -1.98 8.98
N LEU A 375 -18.27 -2.64 9.81
CA LEU A 375 -18.18 -4.07 10.09
C LEU A 375 -18.48 -4.91 8.85
N ALA A 376 -19.48 -4.52 8.05
CA ALA A 376 -19.78 -5.19 6.79
C ALA A 376 -18.65 -5.08 5.77
N TYR A 377 -18.03 -3.90 5.61
CA TYR A 377 -16.83 -3.74 4.78
C TYR A 377 -15.68 -4.63 5.28
N HIS A 378 -15.54 -4.75 6.60
CA HIS A 378 -14.54 -5.64 7.19
C HIS A 378 -14.80 -7.10 6.80
N TYR A 379 -16.04 -7.59 6.89
CA TYR A 379 -16.39 -8.93 6.40
C TYR A 379 -16.23 -9.10 4.90
N PHE A 380 -16.58 -8.09 4.11
CA PHE A 380 -16.37 -8.09 2.66
C PHE A 380 -14.88 -8.28 2.32
N SER A 381 -13.98 -7.54 2.98
CA SER A 381 -12.52 -7.66 2.78
C SER A 381 -11.97 -9.05 3.13
N GLN A 382 -12.61 -9.76 4.07
CA GLN A 382 -12.27 -11.14 4.43
C GLN A 382 -12.98 -12.19 3.56
N LYS A 383 -13.70 -11.78 2.52
CA LYS A 383 -14.54 -12.65 1.66
C LYS A 383 -15.64 -13.39 2.44
N ARG A 384 -16.01 -12.89 3.63
CA ARG A 384 -17.09 -13.41 4.49
C ARG A 384 -18.43 -12.80 4.08
N PHE A 385 -18.79 -12.95 2.80
CA PHE A 385 -19.92 -12.23 2.18
C PHE A 385 -21.26 -12.49 2.86
N LYS A 386 -21.52 -13.71 3.35
CA LYS A 386 -22.76 -14.03 4.07
C LYS A 386 -22.92 -13.22 5.36
N GLN A 387 -21.86 -13.12 6.16
CA GLN A 387 -21.86 -12.32 7.39
C GLN A 387 -21.92 -10.82 7.10
N ALA A 388 -21.31 -10.37 5.99
CA ALA A 388 -21.46 -9.00 5.53
C ALA A 388 -22.94 -8.68 5.24
N ILE A 389 -23.64 -9.55 4.50
CA ILE A 389 -25.07 -9.38 4.17
C ILE A 389 -25.94 -9.30 5.45
N GLU A 390 -25.70 -10.17 6.43
CA GLU A 390 -26.41 -10.13 7.71
C GLU A 390 -26.27 -8.79 8.42
N VAL A 391 -25.04 -8.29 8.54
CA VAL A 391 -24.76 -6.98 9.17
C VAL A 391 -25.30 -5.82 8.35
N LEU A 392 -25.31 -5.93 7.01
CA LEU A 392 -25.85 -4.89 6.13
C LEU A 392 -27.36 -4.74 6.30
N ASN A 393 -28.09 -5.83 6.53
CA ASN A 393 -29.52 -5.76 6.83
C ASN A 393 -29.78 -4.97 8.11
N ASP A 394 -28.93 -5.13 9.13
CA ASP A 394 -29.03 -4.34 10.37
C ASP A 394 -28.59 -2.88 10.15
N ALA A 395 -27.61 -2.63 9.28
CA ALA A 395 -27.19 -1.28 8.91
C ALA A 395 -28.28 -0.51 8.16
N VAL A 396 -29.00 -1.18 7.23
CA VAL A 396 -30.15 -0.61 6.53
C VAL A 396 -31.24 -0.23 7.53
N LYS A 397 -31.65 -1.13 8.43
CA LYS A 397 -32.66 -0.83 9.47
C LYS A 397 -32.28 0.37 10.33
N ALA A 398 -31.03 0.41 10.82
CA ALA A 398 -30.55 1.55 11.62
C ALA A 398 -30.54 2.87 10.84
N SER A 399 -30.27 2.80 9.53
CA SER A 399 -30.31 3.97 8.63
C SER A 399 -31.75 4.43 8.38
N GLU A 400 -32.70 3.51 8.17
CA GLU A 400 -34.13 3.79 8.01
C GLU A 400 -34.73 4.45 9.25
N GLU A 401 -34.45 3.92 10.43
CA GLU A 401 -34.87 4.50 11.72
C GLU A 401 -34.34 5.92 11.93
N SER A 402 -33.19 6.24 11.32
CA SER A 402 -32.52 7.53 11.43
C SER A 402 -32.85 8.51 10.29
N GLY A 403 -33.57 8.06 9.25
CA GLY A 403 -33.78 8.82 8.02
C GLY A 403 -32.49 9.08 7.22
N ASP A 404 -31.47 8.22 7.34
CA ASP A 404 -30.21 8.34 6.62
C ASP A 404 -30.28 7.63 5.26
N ASP A 405 -30.86 8.31 4.26
CA ASP A 405 -30.98 7.79 2.89
C ASP A 405 -29.63 7.40 2.27
N GLU A 406 -28.56 8.11 2.63
CA GLU A 406 -27.21 7.83 2.14
C GLU A 406 -26.64 6.56 2.78
N GLY A 407 -26.87 6.36 4.08
CA GLY A 407 -26.57 5.10 4.79
C GLY A 407 -27.28 3.89 4.17
N ILE A 408 -28.56 4.06 3.77
CA ILE A 408 -29.33 3.04 3.06
C ILE A 408 -28.68 2.73 1.71
N ARG A 409 -28.39 3.75 0.89
CA ARG A 409 -27.78 3.56 -0.44
C ARG A 409 -26.45 2.81 -0.35
N ARG A 410 -25.58 3.19 0.59
CA ARG A 410 -24.28 2.53 0.77
C ARG A 410 -24.42 1.08 1.18
N SER A 411 -25.32 0.81 2.12
CA SER A 411 -25.53 -0.54 2.64
C SER A 411 -26.12 -1.48 1.58
N LEU A 412 -27.10 -1.01 0.80
CA LEU A 412 -27.69 -1.79 -0.28
C LEU A 412 -26.71 -2.01 -1.44
N ALA A 413 -25.91 -1.00 -1.81
CA ALA A 413 -24.90 -1.15 -2.84
C ALA A 413 -23.81 -2.18 -2.45
N LEU A 414 -23.36 -2.16 -1.19
CA LEU A 414 -22.42 -3.17 -0.69
C LEU A 414 -23.08 -4.56 -0.58
N SER A 415 -24.37 -4.63 -0.23
CA SER A 415 -25.11 -5.90 -0.19
C SER A 415 -25.18 -6.54 -1.58
N ALA A 416 -25.53 -5.76 -2.60
CA ALA A 416 -25.50 -6.24 -3.98
C ALA A 416 -24.11 -6.72 -4.42
N ALA A 417 -23.04 -6.02 -4.03
CA ALA A 417 -21.68 -6.51 -4.28
C ALA A 417 -21.42 -7.84 -3.57
N CYS A 418 -21.87 -8.04 -2.32
CA CYS A 418 -21.76 -9.31 -1.62
C CYS A 418 -22.53 -10.44 -2.33
N HIS A 419 -23.77 -10.18 -2.78
CA HIS A 419 -24.57 -11.14 -3.55
C HIS A 419 -23.89 -11.53 -4.87
N ALA A 420 -23.26 -10.57 -5.56
CA ALA A 420 -22.52 -10.85 -6.79
C ALA A 420 -21.31 -11.78 -6.57
N GLU A 421 -20.60 -11.59 -5.44
CA GLU A 421 -19.46 -12.43 -5.07
C GLU A 421 -19.88 -13.82 -4.59
N THR A 422 -21.09 -13.99 -4.05
CA THR A 422 -21.65 -15.33 -3.74
C THR A 422 -22.27 -16.03 -4.96
N GLY A 423 -22.30 -15.37 -6.12
CA GLY A 423 -22.85 -15.90 -7.38
C GLY A 423 -24.34 -15.66 -7.56
N ASP A 424 -25.01 -14.98 -6.63
CA ASP A 424 -26.41 -14.59 -6.73
C ASP A 424 -26.55 -13.28 -7.54
N LEU A 425 -26.28 -13.40 -8.83
CA LEU A 425 -26.29 -12.26 -9.77
C LEU A 425 -27.69 -11.67 -9.96
N VAL A 426 -28.74 -12.49 -9.77
CA VAL A 426 -30.14 -12.07 -9.92
C VAL A 426 -30.54 -11.14 -8.78
N SER A 427 -30.32 -11.54 -7.52
CA SER A 427 -30.62 -10.66 -6.38
C SER A 427 -29.76 -9.40 -6.41
N ALA A 428 -28.48 -9.52 -6.79
CA ALA A 428 -27.57 -8.39 -6.89
C ALA A 428 -28.03 -7.34 -7.91
N SER A 429 -28.40 -7.77 -9.13
CA SER A 429 -28.89 -6.87 -10.19
C SER A 429 -30.26 -6.26 -9.84
N SER A 430 -31.16 -7.03 -9.23
CA SER A 430 -32.46 -6.54 -8.77
C SER A 430 -32.30 -5.44 -7.72
N LEU A 431 -31.45 -5.67 -6.70
CA LEU A 431 -31.18 -4.70 -5.63
C LEU A 431 -30.66 -3.37 -6.18
N LEU A 432 -29.67 -3.41 -7.08
CA LEU A 432 -29.12 -2.18 -7.66
C LEU A 432 -30.13 -1.47 -8.57
N SER A 433 -30.94 -2.22 -9.33
CA SER A 433 -31.96 -1.63 -10.21
C SER A 433 -33.06 -0.94 -9.41
N GLU A 434 -33.52 -1.56 -8.32
CA GLU A 434 -34.46 -0.92 -7.38
C GLU A 434 -33.86 0.33 -6.74
N LEU A 435 -32.60 0.27 -6.34
CA LEU A 435 -31.88 1.40 -5.76
C LEU A 435 -31.78 2.59 -6.73
N LEU A 436 -31.46 2.31 -7.99
CA LEU A 436 -31.42 3.30 -9.07
C LEU A 436 -32.81 3.88 -9.36
N GLY A 437 -33.87 3.07 -9.28
CA GLY A 437 -35.25 3.52 -9.42
C GLY A 437 -35.72 4.42 -8.28
N LYS A 438 -35.27 4.15 -7.04
CA LYS A 438 -35.59 4.96 -5.86
C LYS A 438 -34.83 6.29 -5.83
N TYR A 439 -33.61 6.33 -6.38
CA TYR A 439 -32.75 7.52 -6.38
C TYR A 439 -32.22 7.86 -7.79
N PRO A 440 -33.10 8.21 -8.75
CA PRO A 440 -32.72 8.38 -10.15
C PRO A 440 -31.89 9.66 -10.40
N ASP A 441 -32.12 10.72 -9.62
CA ASP A 441 -31.54 12.05 -9.86
C ASP A 441 -30.17 12.27 -9.20
N LYS A 442 -29.63 11.26 -8.50
CA LYS A 442 -28.33 11.39 -7.82
C LYS A 442 -27.19 11.44 -8.84
N GLN A 443 -26.29 12.42 -8.67
CA GLN A 443 -25.11 12.61 -9.52
C GLN A 443 -23.85 12.69 -8.65
N ASP A 444 -23.68 11.71 -7.77
CA ASP A 444 -22.57 11.62 -6.82
C ASP A 444 -21.68 10.41 -7.09
N ILE A 445 -20.57 10.35 -6.36
CA ILE A 445 -19.59 9.25 -6.44
C ILE A 445 -20.25 7.88 -6.24
N LEU A 446 -21.19 7.78 -5.30
CA LEU A 446 -21.87 6.53 -5.00
C LEU A 446 -22.74 6.05 -6.17
N GLN A 447 -23.38 6.98 -6.90
CA GLN A 447 -24.15 6.63 -8.08
C GLN A 447 -23.27 6.05 -9.19
N VAL A 448 -22.08 6.62 -9.41
CA VAL A 448 -21.09 6.06 -10.36
C VAL A 448 -20.73 4.63 -9.97
N TYR A 449 -20.44 4.39 -8.69
CA TYR A 449 -20.14 3.05 -8.17
C TYR A 449 -21.30 2.06 -8.39
N ILE A 450 -22.55 2.49 -8.16
CA ILE A 450 -23.73 1.63 -8.34
C ILE A 450 -23.87 1.22 -9.81
N PHE A 451 -23.76 2.15 -10.76
CA PHE A 451 -23.82 1.82 -12.19
C PHE A 451 -22.65 0.94 -12.64
N ASP A 452 -21.44 1.22 -12.18
CA ASP A 452 -20.25 0.40 -12.48
C ASP A 452 -20.41 -1.04 -11.96
N LYS A 453 -20.92 -1.21 -10.73
CA LYS A 453 -21.22 -2.53 -10.18
C LYS A 453 -22.37 -3.24 -10.87
N LEU A 454 -23.43 -2.52 -11.25
CA LEU A 454 -24.50 -3.10 -12.05
C LEU A 454 -23.97 -3.58 -13.40
N GLY A 455 -23.12 -2.78 -14.07
CA GLY A 455 -22.45 -3.17 -15.30
C GLY A 455 -21.64 -4.47 -15.15
N TYR A 456 -20.87 -4.58 -14.07
CA TYR A 456 -20.10 -5.79 -13.75
C TYR A 456 -20.99 -7.02 -13.53
N ILE A 457 -22.09 -6.85 -12.77
CA ILE A 457 -23.04 -7.93 -12.48
C ILE A 457 -23.73 -8.39 -13.76
N LEU A 458 -24.21 -7.47 -14.60
CA LEU A 458 -24.88 -7.77 -15.86
C LEU A 458 -23.94 -8.44 -16.85
N LEU A 459 -22.68 -7.99 -16.94
CA LEU A 459 -21.64 -8.62 -17.75
C LEU A 459 -21.42 -10.07 -17.33
N ARG A 460 -21.30 -10.33 -16.01
CA ARG A 460 -21.15 -11.70 -15.48
C ARG A 460 -22.40 -12.56 -15.71
N ASN A 461 -23.58 -11.94 -15.78
CA ASN A 461 -24.84 -12.61 -16.08
C ASN A 461 -25.04 -12.85 -17.59
N GLY A 462 -24.13 -12.34 -18.45
CA GLY A 462 -24.22 -12.45 -19.90
C GLY A 462 -25.13 -11.42 -20.58
N ASP A 463 -25.72 -10.49 -19.83
CA ASP A 463 -26.48 -9.37 -20.40
C ASP A 463 -25.54 -8.24 -20.84
N LEU A 464 -24.95 -8.42 -22.03
CA LEU A 464 -23.95 -7.50 -22.57
C LEU A 464 -24.52 -6.12 -22.87
N HIS A 465 -25.79 -6.03 -23.28
CA HIS A 465 -26.42 -4.75 -23.59
C HIS A 465 -26.80 -3.99 -22.33
N GLY A 466 -27.34 -4.67 -21.32
CA GLY A 466 -27.57 -4.09 -19.99
C GLY A 466 -26.26 -3.60 -19.37
N ALA A 467 -25.19 -4.39 -19.46
CA ALA A 467 -23.87 -4.01 -18.98
C ALA A 467 -23.32 -2.77 -19.69
N LEU A 468 -23.42 -2.73 -21.03
CA LEU A 468 -23.00 -1.59 -21.83
C LEU A 468 -23.73 -0.30 -21.41
N ASN A 469 -25.04 -0.37 -21.20
CA ASN A 469 -25.84 0.78 -20.79
C ASN A 469 -25.46 1.25 -19.39
N ALA A 470 -25.31 0.33 -18.43
CA ALA A 470 -24.91 0.68 -17.07
C ALA A 470 -23.53 1.35 -17.03
N TYR A 471 -22.55 0.80 -17.75
CA TYR A 471 -21.23 1.42 -17.83
C TYR A 471 -21.21 2.77 -18.57
N ARG A 472 -22.07 2.97 -19.58
CA ARG A 472 -22.22 4.28 -20.23
C ARG A 472 -22.77 5.33 -19.27
N GLU A 473 -23.72 4.97 -18.40
CA GLU A 473 -24.21 5.88 -17.36
C GLU A 473 -23.13 6.17 -16.30
N ALA A 474 -22.36 5.17 -15.88
CA ALA A 474 -21.20 5.38 -15.00
C ALA A 474 -20.20 6.36 -15.63
N LEU A 475 -19.85 6.16 -16.92
CA LEU A 475 -18.96 7.04 -17.67
C LEU A 475 -19.50 8.46 -17.78
N ARG A 476 -20.79 8.62 -18.09
CA ARG A 476 -21.47 9.92 -18.18
C ARG A 476 -21.43 10.65 -16.84
N LEU A 477 -21.80 9.99 -15.75
CA LEU A 477 -21.76 10.58 -14.41
C LEU A 477 -20.33 10.97 -14.01
N ASN A 478 -19.34 10.16 -14.40
CA ASN A 478 -17.97 10.45 -14.04
C ASN A 478 -17.37 11.66 -14.77
N THR A 479 -17.99 12.15 -15.85
CA THR A 479 -17.64 13.47 -16.43
C THR A 479 -17.93 14.64 -15.48
N ILE A 480 -18.89 14.45 -14.57
CA ILE A 480 -19.30 15.42 -13.55
C ILE A 480 -18.43 15.26 -12.31
N VAL A 481 -18.33 14.03 -11.80
CA VAL A 481 -17.69 13.72 -10.51
C VAL A 481 -16.16 13.69 -10.60
N LYS A 482 -15.60 13.34 -11.77
CA LYS A 482 -14.16 13.34 -12.08
C LYS A 482 -13.33 12.46 -11.13
N GLU A 483 -13.84 11.28 -10.79
CA GLU A 483 -13.12 10.31 -9.97
C GLU A 483 -12.33 9.33 -10.85
N PRO A 484 -10.99 9.41 -10.86
CA PRO A 484 -10.16 8.65 -11.79
C PRO A 484 -10.21 7.14 -11.55
N MET A 485 -10.38 6.72 -10.29
CA MET A 485 -10.47 5.29 -9.94
C MET A 485 -11.73 4.63 -10.52
N PHE A 486 -12.88 5.29 -10.44
CA PHE A 486 -14.11 4.77 -11.05
C PHE A 486 -14.07 4.87 -12.58
N LEU A 487 -13.40 5.89 -13.13
CA LEU A 487 -13.24 6.00 -14.58
C LEU A 487 -12.47 4.82 -15.14
N LEU A 488 -11.41 4.43 -14.43
CA LEU A 488 -10.57 3.30 -14.78
C LEU A 488 -11.35 1.97 -14.73
N THR A 489 -12.10 1.70 -13.66
CA THR A 489 -12.92 0.47 -13.57
C THR A 489 -14.00 0.43 -14.65
N THR A 490 -14.58 1.58 -14.98
CA THR A 490 -15.58 1.68 -16.06
C THR A 490 -14.96 1.42 -17.44
N TYR A 491 -13.76 1.94 -17.73
CA TYR A 491 -13.05 1.62 -18.98
C TYR A 491 -12.69 0.14 -19.07
N LEU A 492 -12.23 -0.46 -17.97
CA LEU A 492 -11.96 -1.90 -17.91
C LEU A 492 -13.23 -2.71 -18.21
N GLY A 493 -14.35 -2.36 -17.57
CA GLY A 493 -15.64 -3.01 -17.76
C GLY A 493 -16.17 -2.87 -19.20
N LEU A 494 -16.13 -1.67 -19.77
CA LEU A 494 -16.51 -1.44 -21.17
C LEU A 494 -15.62 -2.22 -22.14
N GLY A 495 -14.32 -2.26 -21.91
CA GLY A 495 -13.39 -3.05 -22.72
C GLY A 495 -13.73 -4.55 -22.70
N GLN A 496 -14.11 -5.10 -21.54
CA GLN A 496 -14.59 -6.48 -21.44
C GLN A 496 -15.90 -6.70 -22.21
N VAL A 497 -16.86 -5.77 -22.09
CA VAL A 497 -18.13 -5.83 -22.83
C VAL A 497 -17.87 -5.82 -24.34
N PHE A 498 -17.05 -4.89 -24.83
CA PHE A 498 -16.72 -4.78 -26.25
C PHE A 498 -15.98 -6.02 -26.77
N LEU A 499 -15.07 -6.60 -25.99
CA LEU A 499 -14.45 -7.89 -26.33
C LEU A 499 -15.50 -9.00 -26.47
N GLN A 500 -16.47 -9.10 -25.56
CA GLN A 500 -17.50 -10.14 -25.65
C GLN A 500 -18.49 -9.90 -26.81
N LEU A 501 -18.73 -8.64 -27.19
CA LEU A 501 -19.49 -8.25 -28.37
C LEU A 501 -18.69 -8.34 -29.69
N ASP A 502 -17.41 -8.72 -29.63
CA ASP A 502 -16.48 -8.73 -30.79
C ASP A 502 -16.31 -7.36 -31.47
N SER A 503 -16.58 -6.27 -30.74
CA SER A 503 -16.34 -4.89 -31.16
C SER A 503 -14.89 -4.51 -30.84
N LEU A 504 -13.95 -5.07 -31.59
CA LEU A 504 -12.53 -5.09 -31.21
C LEU A 504 -11.89 -3.69 -31.24
N ASP A 505 -12.26 -2.83 -32.18
CA ASP A 505 -11.71 -1.48 -32.30
C ASP A 505 -12.16 -0.59 -31.12
N GLU A 506 -13.42 -0.70 -30.70
CA GLU A 506 -13.92 -0.05 -29.49
C GLU A 506 -13.25 -0.60 -28.23
N ALA A 507 -13.02 -1.91 -28.16
CA ALA A 507 -12.31 -2.54 -27.06
C ALA A 507 -10.88 -1.99 -26.95
N GLU A 508 -10.12 -1.99 -28.04
CA GLU A 508 -8.75 -1.49 -28.09
C GLU A 508 -8.70 -0.03 -27.63
N LYS A 509 -9.51 0.85 -28.23
CA LYS A 509 -9.54 2.28 -27.88
C LYS A 509 -9.88 2.50 -26.40
N THR A 510 -10.89 1.82 -25.90
CA THR A 510 -11.36 1.98 -24.52
C THR A 510 -10.33 1.45 -23.51
N LEU A 511 -9.72 0.30 -23.82
CA LEU A 511 -8.68 -0.30 -22.98
C LEU A 511 -7.40 0.53 -23.00
N GLN A 512 -7.01 1.11 -24.14
CA GLN A 512 -5.86 2.01 -24.20
C GLN A 512 -6.06 3.24 -23.31
N GLN A 513 -7.26 3.84 -23.31
CA GLN A 513 -7.60 4.94 -22.38
C GLN A 513 -7.50 4.50 -20.92
N GLY A 514 -7.92 3.27 -20.60
CA GLY A 514 -7.75 2.68 -19.28
C GLY A 514 -6.28 2.48 -18.90
N VAL A 515 -5.43 2.00 -19.80
CA VAL A 515 -3.99 1.81 -19.55
C VAL A 515 -3.30 3.14 -19.26
N ASP A 516 -3.58 4.16 -20.05
CA ASP A 516 -3.00 5.49 -19.89
C ASP A 516 -3.40 6.09 -18.53
N LEU A 517 -4.69 5.97 -18.17
CA LEU A 517 -5.20 6.45 -16.89
C LEU A 517 -4.64 5.66 -15.70
N ALA A 518 -4.57 4.33 -15.78
CA ALA A 518 -4.01 3.50 -14.72
C ALA A 518 -2.55 3.84 -14.43
N THR A 519 -1.79 4.15 -15.48
CA THR A 519 -0.40 4.58 -15.38
C THR A 519 -0.29 5.94 -14.69
N GLN A 520 -1.15 6.89 -15.04
CA GLN A 520 -1.20 8.23 -14.40
C GLN A 520 -1.58 8.15 -12.91
N VAL A 521 -2.52 7.27 -12.55
CA VAL A 521 -2.98 7.10 -11.16
C VAL A 521 -2.00 6.25 -10.33
N GLY A 522 -1.03 5.58 -10.96
CA GLY A 522 -0.11 4.68 -10.28
C GLY A 522 -0.77 3.38 -9.80
N ASN A 523 -1.96 3.03 -10.32
CA ASN A 523 -2.62 1.78 -9.98
C ASN A 523 -2.08 0.64 -10.85
N LEU A 524 -0.99 0.05 -10.37
CA LEU A 524 -0.24 -0.97 -11.09
C LEU A 524 -1.02 -2.27 -11.31
N GLU A 525 -1.96 -2.62 -10.43
CA GLU A 525 -2.79 -3.82 -10.55
C GLU A 525 -3.79 -3.69 -11.70
N LEU A 526 -4.59 -2.62 -11.69
CA LEU A 526 -5.54 -2.33 -12.76
C LEU A 526 -4.83 -2.03 -14.10
N ALA A 527 -3.63 -1.46 -14.06
CA ALA A 527 -2.80 -1.30 -15.26
C ALA A 527 -2.47 -2.66 -15.88
N CYS A 528 -2.05 -3.65 -15.09
CA CYS A 528 -1.79 -5.00 -15.59
C CYS A 528 -3.06 -5.64 -16.16
N GLU A 529 -4.19 -5.58 -15.44
CA GLU A 529 -5.46 -6.14 -15.91
C GLU A 529 -5.93 -5.52 -17.23
N THR A 530 -5.87 -4.19 -17.34
CA THR A 530 -6.29 -3.49 -18.55
C THR A 530 -5.37 -3.82 -19.73
N LYS A 531 -4.03 -3.87 -19.52
CA LYS A 531 -3.07 -4.27 -20.55
C LYS A 531 -3.28 -5.71 -21.03
N MET A 532 -3.64 -6.63 -20.14
CA MET A 532 -3.93 -8.03 -20.52
C MET A 532 -5.15 -8.12 -21.44
N LEU A 533 -6.20 -7.34 -21.17
CA LEU A 533 -7.37 -7.27 -22.04
C LEU A 533 -7.05 -6.58 -23.36
N LEU A 534 -6.23 -5.52 -23.35
CA LEU A 534 -5.77 -4.86 -24.57
C LEU A 534 -5.01 -5.84 -25.46
N ALA A 535 -4.06 -6.60 -24.88
CA ALA A 535 -3.35 -7.65 -25.60
C ALA A 535 -4.30 -8.73 -26.15
N THR A 536 -5.39 -9.03 -25.44
CA THR A 536 -6.43 -9.96 -25.90
C THR A 536 -7.23 -9.38 -27.08
N ALA A 537 -7.52 -8.08 -27.08
CA ALA A 537 -8.15 -7.40 -28.21
C ALA A 537 -7.26 -7.46 -29.46
N LEU A 538 -5.99 -7.07 -29.32
CA LEU A 538 -4.98 -7.11 -30.39
C LEU A 538 -4.81 -8.54 -30.96
N LEU A 539 -4.78 -9.54 -30.07
CA LEU A 539 -4.69 -10.96 -30.46
C LEU A 539 -5.89 -11.37 -31.34
N ARG A 540 -7.11 -10.94 -30.98
CA ARG A 540 -8.33 -11.24 -31.73
C ARG A 540 -8.44 -10.47 -33.04
N GLN A 541 -7.87 -9.26 -33.13
CA GLN A 541 -7.74 -8.50 -34.37
C GLN A 541 -6.71 -9.10 -35.33
N GLY A 542 -5.89 -10.06 -34.88
CA GLY A 542 -4.81 -10.65 -35.67
C GLY A 542 -3.48 -9.91 -35.58
N LEU A 543 -3.37 -8.90 -34.71
CA LEU A 543 -2.15 -8.14 -34.44
C LEU A 543 -1.22 -8.91 -33.49
N PHE A 544 -0.78 -10.10 -33.91
CA PHE A 544 -0.08 -11.06 -33.05
C PHE A 544 1.25 -10.56 -32.50
N ASN A 545 1.98 -9.73 -33.26
CA ASN A 545 3.24 -9.15 -32.81
C ASN A 545 3.03 -8.17 -31.65
N GLU A 546 2.05 -7.28 -31.78
CA GLU A 546 1.73 -6.26 -30.77
C GLU A 546 1.16 -6.93 -29.52
N ALA A 547 0.22 -7.86 -29.69
CA ALA A 547 -0.31 -8.67 -28.59
C ALA A 547 0.80 -9.38 -27.81
N HIS A 548 1.73 -10.04 -28.51
CA HIS A 548 2.86 -10.73 -27.89
C HIS A 548 3.74 -9.76 -27.08
N GLN A 549 4.07 -8.58 -27.64
CA GLN A 549 4.87 -7.59 -26.94
C GLN A 549 4.20 -7.11 -25.64
N VAL A 550 2.90 -6.84 -25.68
CA VAL A 550 2.14 -6.42 -24.48
C VAL A 550 2.11 -7.55 -23.45
N PHE A 551 1.84 -8.80 -23.85
CA PHE A 551 1.87 -9.95 -22.94
C PHE A 551 3.23 -10.14 -22.28
N ILE A 552 4.33 -10.01 -23.01
CA ILE A 552 5.69 -10.11 -22.45
C ILE A 552 6.00 -8.96 -21.49
N SER A 553 5.58 -7.74 -21.81
CA SER A 553 5.73 -6.59 -20.91
C SER A 553 5.04 -6.85 -19.57
N VAL A 554 3.76 -7.23 -19.61
CA VAL A 554 2.99 -7.52 -18.39
C VAL A 554 3.55 -8.73 -17.64
N LEU A 555 4.02 -9.75 -18.35
CA LEU A 555 4.66 -10.92 -17.75
C LEU A 555 5.88 -10.54 -16.91
N ASN A 556 6.75 -9.67 -17.43
CA ASN A 556 7.94 -9.21 -16.72
C ASN A 556 7.57 -8.41 -15.46
N GLU A 557 6.57 -7.53 -15.56
CA GLU A 557 6.02 -6.81 -14.40
C GLU A 557 5.45 -7.78 -13.35
N ALA A 558 4.68 -8.79 -13.77
CA ALA A 558 4.09 -9.78 -12.89
C ALA A 558 5.15 -10.64 -12.19
N LYS A 559 6.23 -11.03 -12.88
CA LYS A 559 7.36 -11.78 -12.29
C LYS A 559 8.07 -10.96 -11.20
N GLN A 560 8.30 -9.66 -11.42
CA GLN A 560 8.91 -8.78 -10.40
C GLN A 560 8.05 -8.65 -9.14
N ARG A 561 6.73 -8.73 -9.28
CA ARG A 561 5.77 -8.60 -8.17
C ARG A 561 5.32 -9.94 -7.58
N ASN A 562 5.88 -11.06 -8.05
CA ASN A 562 5.46 -12.42 -7.68
C ASN A 562 3.95 -12.69 -7.90
N HIS A 563 3.34 -12.08 -8.92
CA HIS A 563 1.92 -12.23 -9.23
C HIS A 563 1.65 -13.42 -10.18
N THR A 564 1.64 -14.62 -9.62
CA THR A 564 1.66 -15.90 -10.37
C THR A 564 0.48 -16.07 -11.35
N ASN A 565 -0.73 -15.68 -10.97
CA ASN A 565 -1.92 -15.81 -11.84
C ASN A 565 -1.83 -14.89 -13.08
N CYS A 566 -1.35 -13.65 -12.90
CA CYS A 566 -1.15 -12.73 -14.02
C CYS A 566 -0.04 -13.22 -14.94
N ALA A 567 1.06 -13.74 -14.37
CA ALA A 567 2.11 -14.37 -15.15
C ALA A 567 1.58 -15.54 -15.98
N ALA A 568 0.80 -16.45 -15.39
CA ALA A 568 0.21 -17.59 -16.11
C ALA A 568 -0.73 -17.17 -17.25
N PHE A 569 -1.55 -16.15 -17.03
CA PHE A 569 -2.39 -15.57 -18.09
C PHE A 569 -1.54 -15.01 -19.24
N CYS A 570 -0.50 -14.23 -18.93
CA CYS A 570 0.38 -13.65 -19.93
C CYS A 570 1.20 -14.71 -20.68
N HIS A 571 1.65 -15.78 -20.00
CA HIS A 571 2.26 -16.93 -20.64
C HIS A 571 1.32 -17.59 -21.65
N THR A 572 0.03 -17.72 -21.31
CA THR A 572 -0.99 -18.28 -22.22
C THR A 572 -1.17 -17.38 -23.45
N GLY A 573 -1.35 -16.07 -23.24
CA GLY A 573 -1.51 -15.12 -24.33
C GLY A 573 -0.27 -15.02 -25.24
N ALA A 574 0.92 -15.00 -24.65
CA ALA A 574 2.19 -15.01 -25.39
C ALA A 574 2.36 -16.30 -26.20
N ALA A 575 1.98 -17.46 -25.64
CA ALA A 575 2.03 -18.73 -26.34
C ALA A 575 1.11 -18.77 -27.55
N ILE A 576 -0.15 -18.34 -27.39
CA ILE A 576 -1.11 -18.29 -28.50
C ILE A 576 -0.61 -17.32 -29.58
N SER A 577 -0.13 -16.14 -29.18
CA SER A 577 0.41 -15.15 -30.12
C SER A 577 1.61 -15.70 -30.90
N SER A 578 2.54 -16.39 -30.25
CA SER A 578 3.69 -17.04 -30.90
C SER A 578 3.26 -18.19 -31.82
N ALA A 579 2.30 -19.02 -31.41
CA ALA A 579 1.79 -20.11 -32.25
C ALA A 579 1.10 -19.60 -33.52
N MET A 580 0.38 -18.48 -33.43
CA MET A 580 -0.24 -17.80 -34.59
C MET A 580 0.80 -17.20 -35.54
N LYS A 581 1.96 -16.78 -35.01
CA LYS A 581 3.11 -16.34 -35.83
C LYS A 581 3.91 -17.50 -36.45
N GLY A 582 3.63 -18.75 -36.06
CA GLY A 582 4.41 -19.92 -36.48
C GLY A 582 5.66 -20.20 -35.64
N GLU A 583 5.84 -19.50 -34.51
CA GLU A 583 6.95 -19.69 -33.57
C GLU A 583 6.62 -20.80 -32.55
N ASP A 584 6.32 -22.01 -33.04
CA ASP A 584 5.74 -23.08 -32.22
C ASP A 584 6.66 -23.52 -31.06
N SER A 585 7.98 -23.47 -31.21
CA SER A 585 8.94 -23.76 -30.13
C SER A 585 8.85 -22.74 -28.98
N VAL A 586 8.65 -21.46 -29.31
CA VAL A 586 8.49 -20.39 -28.31
C VAL A 586 7.15 -20.55 -27.60
N ALA A 587 6.09 -20.87 -28.34
CA ALA A 587 4.77 -21.15 -27.77
C ALA A 587 4.81 -22.32 -26.79
N HIS A 588 5.47 -23.43 -27.17
CA HIS A 588 5.66 -24.59 -26.30
C HIS A 588 6.36 -24.20 -24.99
N LYS A 589 7.46 -23.44 -25.07
CA LYS A 589 8.21 -22.98 -23.89
C LYS A 589 7.32 -22.19 -22.92
N HIS A 590 6.50 -21.26 -23.42
CA HIS A 590 5.60 -20.49 -22.57
C HIS A 590 4.55 -21.36 -21.86
N LEU A 591 4.00 -22.36 -22.54
CA LEU A 591 2.99 -23.26 -21.97
C LEU A 591 3.60 -24.18 -20.89
N VAL A 592 4.83 -24.66 -21.10
CA VAL A 592 5.55 -25.47 -20.09
C VAL A 592 5.90 -24.64 -18.87
N GLU A 593 6.27 -23.36 -19.02
CA GLU A 593 6.51 -22.48 -17.85
C GLU A 593 5.26 -22.33 -16.97
N ILE A 594 4.04 -22.38 -17.51
CA ILE A 594 2.81 -22.37 -16.69
C ILE A 594 2.76 -23.60 -15.78
N LEU A 595 3.11 -24.78 -16.30
CA LEU A 595 3.09 -26.02 -15.53
C LEU A 595 4.17 -26.03 -14.44
N GLU A 596 5.35 -25.47 -14.72
CA GLU A 596 6.42 -25.31 -13.72
C GLU A 596 6.06 -24.27 -12.66
N LEU A 597 5.41 -23.15 -13.03
CA LEU A 597 4.92 -22.13 -12.08
C LEU A 597 3.98 -22.72 -11.02
N PHE A 598 3.16 -23.71 -11.39
CA PHE A 598 2.19 -24.35 -10.50
C PHE A 598 2.56 -25.77 -10.09
N LYS A 599 3.85 -26.13 -10.17
CA LYS A 599 4.32 -27.48 -9.79
C LYS A 599 4.16 -27.77 -8.30
N GLN A 600 4.48 -26.80 -7.45
CA GLN A 600 4.38 -26.94 -5.99
C GLN A 600 2.98 -26.64 -5.44
N SER A 601 2.22 -25.79 -6.14
CA SER A 601 0.86 -25.41 -5.78
C SER A 601 -0.01 -25.45 -7.04
N PRO A 602 -0.65 -26.60 -7.34
CA PRO A 602 -1.41 -26.77 -8.57
C PRO A 602 -2.57 -25.78 -8.67
N HIS A 603 -2.68 -25.09 -9.81
CA HIS A 603 -3.84 -24.27 -10.15
C HIS A 603 -4.63 -24.91 -11.29
N PRO A 604 -5.71 -25.68 -10.99
CA PRO A 604 -6.35 -26.57 -11.95
C PRO A 604 -6.77 -25.90 -13.26
N LYS A 605 -7.31 -24.67 -13.20
CA LYS A 605 -7.76 -23.95 -14.41
C LYS A 605 -6.60 -23.56 -15.36
N PHE A 606 -5.48 -23.10 -14.81
CA PHE A 606 -4.33 -22.68 -15.63
C PHE A 606 -3.58 -23.89 -16.17
N ASN A 607 -3.41 -24.93 -15.34
CA ASN A 607 -2.81 -26.19 -15.76
C ASN A 607 -3.63 -26.86 -16.87
N LEU A 608 -4.97 -26.88 -16.73
CA LEU A 608 -5.85 -27.42 -17.76
C LEU A 608 -5.74 -26.64 -19.08
N SER A 609 -5.77 -25.30 -19.00
CA SER A 609 -5.59 -24.43 -20.18
C SER A 609 -4.25 -24.66 -20.87
N ALA A 610 -3.15 -24.71 -20.10
CA ALA A 610 -1.82 -24.94 -20.63
C ALA A 610 -1.70 -26.32 -21.30
N LEU A 611 -2.17 -27.38 -20.64
CA LEU A 611 -2.17 -28.74 -21.19
C LEU A 611 -3.02 -28.85 -22.47
N PHE A 612 -4.20 -28.23 -22.48
CA PHE A 612 -5.07 -28.24 -23.66
C PHE A 612 -4.41 -27.52 -24.86
N ASN A 613 -3.76 -26.39 -24.61
CA ASN A 613 -3.00 -25.67 -25.64
C ASN A 613 -1.77 -26.46 -26.11
N LEU A 614 -1.08 -27.18 -25.20
CA LEU A 614 0.03 -28.08 -25.56
C LEU A 614 -0.43 -29.23 -26.46
N VAL A 615 -1.57 -29.87 -26.15
CA VAL A 615 -2.17 -30.89 -27.02
C VAL A 615 -2.42 -30.32 -28.43
N THR A 616 -3.02 -29.14 -28.49
CA THR A 616 -3.34 -28.48 -29.77
C THR A 616 -2.07 -28.16 -30.56
N LEU A 617 -1.02 -27.67 -29.88
CA LEU A 617 0.26 -27.33 -30.48
C LEU A 617 1.01 -28.58 -30.97
N SER A 618 1.09 -29.65 -30.15
CA SER A 618 1.74 -30.91 -30.51
C SER A 618 1.04 -31.61 -31.67
N LEU A 619 -0.29 -31.50 -31.77
CA LEU A 619 -1.03 -31.97 -32.95
C LEU A 619 -0.69 -31.18 -34.23
N LYS A 620 -0.51 -29.86 -34.11
CA LYS A 620 -0.12 -28.99 -35.23
C LYS A 620 1.30 -29.33 -35.73
N THR A 621 2.24 -29.59 -34.83
CA THR A 621 3.64 -29.92 -35.15
C THR A 621 3.86 -31.41 -35.47
N LEU A 622 2.80 -32.24 -35.42
CA LEU A 622 2.85 -33.70 -35.63
C LEU A 622 3.71 -34.46 -34.59
N ALA A 623 3.95 -33.85 -33.42
CA ALA A 623 4.61 -34.49 -32.27
C ALA A 623 3.59 -35.37 -31.51
N TYR A 624 3.23 -36.52 -32.11
CA TYR A 624 2.14 -37.37 -31.61
C TYR A 624 2.42 -38.01 -30.24
N ASP A 625 3.68 -38.29 -29.91
CA ASP A 625 4.08 -38.80 -28.59
C ASP A 625 3.81 -37.77 -27.48
N GLU A 626 4.21 -36.51 -27.69
CA GLU A 626 3.91 -35.41 -26.79
C GLU A 626 2.40 -35.13 -26.71
N ALA A 627 1.71 -35.17 -27.86
CA ALA A 627 0.26 -34.96 -27.90
C ALA A 627 -0.49 -36.00 -27.05
N VAL A 628 -0.10 -37.28 -27.10
CA VAL A 628 -0.66 -38.34 -26.25
C VAL A 628 -0.37 -38.06 -24.77
N TYR A 629 0.88 -37.72 -24.44
CA TYR A 629 1.28 -37.41 -23.06
C TYR A 629 0.47 -36.26 -22.47
N TYR A 630 0.39 -35.13 -23.16
CA TYR A 630 -0.37 -33.97 -22.68
C TYR A 630 -1.89 -34.24 -22.68
N ALA A 631 -2.41 -35.01 -23.64
CA ALA A 631 -3.84 -35.33 -23.70
C ALA A 631 -4.27 -36.21 -22.52
N MET A 632 -3.46 -37.21 -22.13
CA MET A 632 -3.74 -38.03 -20.96
C MET A 632 -3.74 -37.22 -19.66
N LYS A 633 -2.72 -36.35 -19.47
CA LYS A 633 -2.68 -35.43 -18.33
C LYS A 633 -3.86 -34.46 -18.28
N CYS A 634 -4.20 -33.87 -19.43
CA CYS A 634 -5.32 -32.95 -19.56
C CYS A 634 -6.64 -33.66 -19.24
N GLN A 635 -6.81 -34.89 -19.71
CA GLN A 635 -8.00 -35.70 -19.49
C GLN A 635 -8.16 -36.10 -18.02
N GLU A 636 -7.08 -36.48 -17.33
CA GLU A 636 -7.10 -36.78 -15.90
C GLU A 636 -7.51 -35.55 -15.07
N LEU A 637 -6.93 -34.39 -15.38
CA LEU A 637 -7.27 -33.14 -14.71
C LEU A 637 -8.72 -32.69 -14.99
N ALA A 638 -9.16 -32.79 -16.25
CA ALA A 638 -10.54 -32.48 -16.63
C ALA A 638 -11.57 -33.38 -15.92
N ALA A 639 -11.27 -34.68 -15.79
CA ALA A 639 -12.10 -35.63 -15.07
C ALA A 639 -12.20 -35.27 -13.58
N LYS A 640 -11.08 -34.91 -12.92
CA LYS A 640 -11.08 -34.43 -11.53
C LYS A 640 -11.91 -33.15 -11.35
N MET A 641 -11.96 -32.29 -12.37
CA MET A 641 -12.75 -31.06 -12.38
C MET A 641 -14.23 -31.27 -12.77
N GLY A 642 -14.64 -32.49 -13.13
CA GLY A 642 -16.01 -32.79 -13.58
C GLY A 642 -16.35 -32.27 -14.98
N LEU A 643 -15.36 -31.93 -15.81
CA LEU A 643 -15.54 -31.36 -17.14
C LEU A 643 -15.65 -32.45 -18.22
N GLN A 644 -16.79 -33.15 -18.26
CA GLN A 644 -16.99 -34.32 -19.14
C GLN A 644 -16.84 -34.00 -20.64
N GLU A 645 -17.29 -32.83 -21.08
CA GLU A 645 -17.16 -32.40 -22.48
C GLU A 645 -15.68 -32.38 -22.94
N ILE A 646 -14.78 -31.89 -22.09
CA ILE A 646 -13.34 -31.85 -22.39
C ILE A 646 -12.76 -33.27 -22.40
N VAL A 647 -13.20 -34.14 -21.48
CA VAL A 647 -12.77 -35.55 -21.42
C VAL A 647 -13.14 -36.27 -22.72
N GLU A 648 -14.36 -36.10 -23.22
CA GLU A 648 -14.83 -36.70 -24.47
C GLU A 648 -14.05 -36.16 -25.67
N LYS A 649 -13.80 -34.83 -25.71
CA LYS A 649 -13.00 -34.20 -26.76
C LYS A 649 -11.58 -34.77 -26.82
N LEU A 650 -10.93 -34.95 -25.67
CA LEU A 650 -9.59 -35.52 -25.58
C LEU A 650 -9.56 -37.01 -25.95
N ARG A 651 -10.61 -37.77 -25.60
CA ARG A 651 -10.76 -39.17 -26.05
C ARG A 651 -10.82 -39.26 -27.56
N SER A 652 -11.61 -38.39 -28.20
CA SER A 652 -11.67 -38.31 -29.67
C SER A 652 -10.32 -37.94 -30.28
N VAL A 653 -9.57 -37.02 -29.66
CA VAL A 653 -8.20 -36.68 -30.09
C VAL A 653 -7.28 -37.91 -30.04
N LEU A 654 -7.30 -38.67 -28.94
CA LEU A 654 -6.47 -39.87 -28.78
C LEU A 654 -6.79 -40.95 -29.82
N GLU A 655 -8.08 -41.21 -30.09
CA GLU A 655 -8.47 -42.16 -31.15
C GLU A 655 -8.00 -41.69 -32.54
N ARG A 656 -8.12 -40.40 -32.86
CA ARG A 656 -7.61 -39.84 -34.12
C ARG A 656 -6.09 -39.99 -34.26
N ILE A 657 -5.34 -39.85 -33.16
CA ILE A 657 -3.89 -40.10 -33.18
C ILE A 657 -3.63 -41.58 -33.47
N LYS A 658 -4.32 -42.49 -32.78
CA LYS A 658 -4.19 -43.94 -32.95
C LYS A 658 -4.50 -44.39 -34.38
N GLU A 659 -5.55 -43.84 -35.00
CA GLU A 659 -5.88 -44.10 -36.41
C GLU A 659 -4.75 -43.67 -37.36
N LYS A 660 -4.07 -42.54 -37.07
CA LYS A 660 -2.98 -42.03 -37.90
C LYS A 660 -1.67 -42.78 -37.75
N VAL A 661 -1.27 -43.13 -36.52
CA VAL A 661 0.05 -43.73 -36.25
C VAL A 661 0.00 -45.26 -36.20
N GLY A 662 -1.20 -45.85 -36.12
CA GLY A 662 -1.39 -47.30 -35.99
C GLY A 662 -1.29 -47.80 -34.55
N ASN A 663 -1.87 -48.98 -34.30
CA ASN A 663 -2.03 -49.55 -32.95
C ASN A 663 -0.69 -49.80 -32.24
N GLU A 664 0.34 -50.27 -32.95
CA GLU A 664 1.63 -50.63 -32.35
C GLU A 664 2.40 -49.39 -31.86
N ILE A 665 2.48 -48.35 -32.71
CA ILE A 665 3.16 -47.09 -32.34
C ILE A 665 2.38 -46.37 -31.23
N PHE A 666 1.05 -46.36 -31.32
CA PHE A 666 0.22 -45.77 -30.27
C PHE A 666 0.40 -46.47 -28.91
N ALA A 667 0.54 -47.80 -28.89
CA ALA A 667 0.82 -48.55 -27.67
C ALA A 667 2.17 -48.17 -27.05
N LEU A 668 3.21 -47.89 -27.87
CA LEU A 668 4.49 -47.38 -27.39
C LEU A 668 4.35 -46.00 -26.75
N TYR A 669 3.58 -45.09 -27.36
CA TYR A 669 3.32 -43.76 -26.79
C TYR A 669 2.58 -43.84 -25.47
N LEU A 670 1.58 -44.73 -25.36
CA LEU A 670 0.87 -44.97 -24.10
C LEU A 670 1.84 -45.48 -23.02
N SER A 671 2.65 -46.50 -23.33
CA SER A 671 3.62 -47.08 -22.39
C SER A 671 4.59 -46.01 -21.86
N SER A 672 5.20 -45.24 -22.76
CA SER A 672 6.12 -44.16 -22.41
C SER A 672 5.44 -43.06 -21.58
N THR A 673 4.19 -42.74 -21.90
CA THR A 673 3.39 -41.76 -21.14
C THR A 673 3.13 -42.25 -19.72
N THR A 674 2.70 -43.51 -19.54
CA THR A 674 2.49 -44.08 -18.20
C THR A 674 3.76 -44.11 -17.36
N GLU A 675 4.91 -44.43 -17.96
CA GLU A 675 6.20 -44.37 -17.28
C GLU A 675 6.54 -42.93 -16.83
N ARG A 676 6.43 -41.95 -17.74
CA ARG A 676 6.68 -40.53 -17.41
C ARG A 676 5.77 -40.03 -16.29
N MET A 677 4.48 -40.34 -16.35
CA MET A 677 3.51 -39.94 -15.32
C MET A 677 3.79 -40.61 -13.96
N SER A 678 4.26 -41.87 -13.96
CA SER A 678 4.59 -42.59 -12.73
C SER A 678 5.82 -42.00 -12.02
N HIS A 679 6.83 -41.55 -12.78
CA HIS A 679 8.03 -40.91 -12.23
C HIS A 679 7.78 -39.54 -11.62
N GLU A 680 6.76 -38.80 -12.10
CA GLU A 680 6.40 -37.50 -11.54
C GLU A 680 5.47 -37.58 -10.31
N SER A 681 4.89 -38.76 -10.07
CA SER A 681 4.01 -39.02 -8.91
C SER A 681 4.78 -39.49 -7.67
N GLN A 682 6.09 -39.75 -7.81
CA GLN A 682 7.05 -40.07 -6.75
C GLN A 682 7.83 -38.83 -6.35
#